data_AF-A0A5J5W972-F1
#
_entry.id   AF-A0A5J5W972-F1
#
_cell.length_a   1.000
_cell.length_b   1.000
_cell.length_c   1.000
_cell.angle_alpha   90.00
_cell.angle_beta   90.00
_cell.angle_gamma   90.00
#
_symmetry.space_group_name_H-M   'P 1'
#
loop_
_entity.id
_entity.type
_entity.pdbx_description
1 polymer ?
#
loop_
_entity_poly.entity_id
_entity_poly.type
_entity_poly.pdbx_seq_one_letter_code
_entity_poly.pdbx_strand_id
1 'polypeptide(L)'
;MQQRSQDIVFTKRPYIEDVGPRRIKSIKFSMFSDSEIAKAAEVQVYKGVYYDPQSRPIEGGLLDPRMGPPNKSGKCATCDGSFGDCPGHYGYLPLVLPVYNVGYLSTILDILKCICKSCSRILLDDKLAKDYLKKMRAPKTEPLKKAEIMKSVVKKCTAMAGGKAVKCSRCGYLNGTVKKAPKMIGVFHDRSKVNDNSSEELKSAISHTKESKSSINTSSVLNPVKVLSLFKRMTDVDCELLYLSDRPEKFIITNIAVPPTAIRPSVPVDGSQSNENDITERLKRIIQANSSLRQQLVDSNAAFHCLNGWDLLQVDVAQYINSDVRGVPTEMQPSRPLSGFLQRLKGKQGRFRGNLSGKRVEFTGRTVISPDPNLKITEVAIPIHMARILSYPERVSSHNIEKLRQCVRNGPSKYPGAVKVRYPDGSARLLIGDYRKRLADELKFGCIVDRHLEDGDIVLFNRQPSLHRMSIMCHRARIMPWRTLRFNESVCNPYNADFDGDEMNMHVPQTEEARTEALMLMGVQNNLCTPKNGEVLVASTQDFLTSSFLITRRDTFYDRATFSLICSYMSDAMDLIDLPTPTLLKPVELWTGKQLFNVLLRPHASVRVYLNLTVKERNYSRKIAKRIGDKEIEVETMCPNDGFVYIRNSELICGQLGKATLGNGNKDGLYSILLRDYNAHAAATCMNRLAKMSARWIGNHGFSIGIDDVQPGKRLNDAKGVTLSGNYKKCDEQIQMFNEGKLQLKPGCDAAQTLEANITEVLNKIRDETGKVCMRELHWRNSPLIMSQCGSKGSAINISQMIACVGQQSVGGRRAPNGFIDRSLPHFHRGSKTPAAKGFVANSFYSGLTATEFFFHTMGGREGLVDTAVKTAETGYMSRRLIKALEDLSIHYDNTCRNASGCIVQFIYGDDGMDPASMEGKSGFPLNFDRLLMKVKATCPPVDQKYLPADAIPQMLEEQVVKHDPDGVCSEAFKKSLKGFLEGQKNELKRVLQLVSNSAQKNEILEDVSHKICGITDRQLEVFIRICIGRYRSKVIEAGTAIGAIGAQSIGEPGTQMTLKTFHFAGVASMNITQGVPRIKEIINAAKKISTPIITAELEFDSNVNIARMVKGRIEKTVLGQVAKSIKIVMTSRLASVVISLDMERIQDAQLHIDANVVKESILQTPKLKLKEQHVKVLDVKKLEVVPPADRSRIHFELHSLKNLLPLVVVKHGTPNCYGC
;
A
#
# COMPACT_ATOMS: atom_id res chain seq x y z
N MET A 1 54.45 9.27 7.12
CA MET A 1 55.05 8.56 8.27
C MET A 1 56.26 9.35 8.75
N GLN A 2 56.12 10.07 9.87
CA GLN A 2 57.22 10.50 10.73
C GLN A 2 56.75 10.16 12.14
N GLN A 3 57.28 9.07 12.70
CA GLN A 3 57.04 8.68 14.09
C GLN A 3 57.78 9.66 14.98
N ARG A 4 57.05 10.58 15.62
CA ARG A 4 57.54 11.25 16.82
C ARG A 4 57.57 10.21 17.94
N SER A 5 58.75 9.98 18.50
CA SER A 5 58.96 9.31 19.78
C SER A 5 58.06 9.95 20.83
N GLN A 6 57.04 9.23 21.28
CA GLN A 6 56.22 9.64 22.41
C GLN A 6 57.02 9.38 23.69
N ASP A 7 57.43 10.44 24.35
CA ASP A 7 57.93 10.38 25.72
C ASP A 7 56.87 9.74 26.62
N ILE A 8 57.27 8.74 27.40
CA ILE A 8 56.39 8.05 28.35
C ILE A 8 56.06 9.04 29.48
N VAL A 9 54.88 9.67 29.40
CA VAL A 9 54.37 10.55 30.46
C VAL A 9 53.77 9.68 31.57
N PHE A 10 54.50 9.50 32.67
CA PHE A 10 53.97 8.92 33.90
C PHE A 10 52.95 9.89 34.52
N THR A 11 51.65 9.61 34.39
CA THR A 11 50.62 10.32 35.16
C THR A 11 50.24 9.51 36.40
N LYS A 12 50.09 10.18 37.55
CA LYS A 12 49.58 9.60 38.82
C LYS A 12 48.09 9.21 38.75
N ARG A 13 47.44 9.38 37.59
CA ARG A 13 46.01 9.05 37.41
C ARG A 13 45.91 7.59 36.96
N PRO A 14 45.00 6.79 37.54
CA PRO A 14 44.77 5.45 37.06
C PRO A 14 44.40 5.50 35.57
N TYR A 15 45.01 4.63 34.77
CA TYR A 15 44.66 4.48 33.36
C TYR A 15 43.20 4.04 33.27
N ILE A 16 42.33 4.93 32.77
CA ILE A 16 40.95 4.62 32.43
C ILE A 16 40.97 4.23 30.96
N GLU A 17 40.70 2.96 30.66
CA GLU A 17 40.61 2.46 29.29
C GLU A 17 39.52 3.25 28.53
N ASP A 18 39.92 3.98 27.48
CA ASP A 18 38.96 4.64 26.61
C ASP A 18 38.28 3.58 25.75
N VAL A 19 37.11 3.16 26.22
CA VAL A 19 36.33 2.08 25.64
C VAL A 19 35.76 2.44 24.26
N GLY A 20 35.88 3.71 23.83
CA GLY A 20 35.38 4.21 22.56
C GLY A 20 33.86 4.07 22.40
N PRO A 21 33.31 4.47 21.23
CA PRO A 21 31.88 4.36 20.96
C PRO A 21 31.46 2.90 20.75
N ARG A 22 30.50 2.42 21.55
CA ARG A 22 29.89 1.09 21.40
C ARG A 22 28.57 1.16 20.63
N ARG A 23 28.28 0.13 19.83
CA ARG A 23 27.00 -0.02 19.10
C ARG A 23 26.16 -1.15 19.70
N ILE A 24 24.85 -0.93 19.82
CA ILE A 24 23.90 -1.94 20.29
C ILE A 24 23.82 -3.08 19.25
N LYS A 25 24.22 -4.30 19.64
CA LYS A 25 24.16 -5.51 18.79
C LYS A 25 22.82 -6.22 18.87
N SER A 26 22.25 -6.35 20.07
CA SER A 26 21.01 -7.09 20.32
C SER A 26 20.34 -6.63 21.62
N ILE A 27 19.03 -6.81 21.72
CA ILE A 27 18.25 -6.50 22.93
C ILE A 27 17.66 -7.82 23.46
N LYS A 28 17.94 -8.15 24.73
CA LYS A 28 17.39 -9.32 25.42
C LYS A 28 16.30 -8.86 26.40
N PHE A 29 15.12 -9.46 26.31
CA PHE A 29 14.00 -9.17 27.20
C PHE A 29 13.98 -10.18 28.37
N SER A 30 13.93 -9.67 29.60
CA SER A 30 13.78 -10.43 30.85
C SER A 30 12.87 -9.68 31.83
N MET A 31 12.44 -10.35 32.89
CA MET A 31 11.66 -9.74 33.97
C MET A 31 12.56 -9.45 35.16
N PHE A 32 12.29 -8.35 35.87
CA PHE A 32 12.99 -8.06 37.11
C PHE A 32 12.45 -8.93 38.25
N SER A 33 13.34 -9.52 39.04
CA SER A 33 13.00 -10.07 40.36
C SER A 33 12.75 -8.96 41.38
N ASP A 34 12.18 -9.32 42.52
CA ASP A 34 12.02 -8.44 43.68
C ASP A 34 13.34 -7.79 44.13
N SER A 35 14.40 -8.59 44.17
CA SER A 35 15.77 -8.21 44.52
C SER A 35 16.44 -7.36 43.44
N GLU A 36 16.19 -7.64 42.17
CA GLU A 36 16.68 -6.81 41.05
C GLU A 36 16.01 -5.43 41.06
N ILE A 37 14.70 -5.35 41.32
CA ILE A 37 13.99 -4.06 41.47
C ILE A 37 14.58 -3.26 42.63
N ALA A 38 14.78 -3.90 43.78
CA ALA A 38 15.35 -3.23 44.96
C ALA A 38 16.79 -2.74 44.71
N LYS A 39 17.61 -3.50 43.98
CA LYS A 39 18.98 -3.11 43.61
C LYS A 39 19.03 -1.98 42.59
N ALA A 40 18.06 -1.92 41.68
CA ALA A 40 18.00 -0.89 40.63
C ALA A 40 17.35 0.42 41.11
N ALA A 41 16.69 0.42 42.26
CA ALA A 41 15.97 1.56 42.79
C ALA A 41 16.80 2.32 43.83
N GLU A 42 16.76 3.66 43.77
CA GLU A 42 17.51 4.55 44.66
C GLU A 42 16.74 4.89 45.94
N VAL A 43 15.40 4.78 45.91
CA VAL A 43 14.55 5.19 47.03
C VAL A 43 13.34 4.27 47.20
N GLN A 44 13.00 4.00 48.46
CA GLN A 44 11.74 3.36 48.83
C GLN A 44 10.61 4.40 48.89
N VAL A 45 9.56 4.18 48.11
CA VAL A 45 8.37 5.04 48.11
C VAL A 45 7.30 4.41 48.99
N TYR A 46 6.80 5.16 49.98
CA TYR A 46 5.76 4.69 50.89
C TYR A 46 4.74 5.77 51.30
N LYS A 47 5.00 7.05 51.01
CA LYS A 47 4.07 8.16 51.30
C LYS A 47 3.27 8.53 50.06
N GLY A 48 1.94 8.57 50.17
CA GLY A 48 1.02 9.01 49.11
C GLY A 48 0.82 10.53 49.01
N VAL A 49 1.79 11.32 49.49
CA VAL A 49 1.72 12.80 49.53
C VAL A 49 2.80 13.37 48.61
N TYR A 50 2.49 14.48 47.93
CA TYR A 50 3.34 15.08 46.91
C TYR A 50 4.32 16.10 47.49
N TYR A 51 3.81 17.09 48.23
CA TYR A 51 4.57 18.23 48.76
C TYR A 51 4.31 18.42 50.26
N ASP A 52 5.28 19.01 50.95
CA ASP A 52 5.14 19.53 52.31
C ASP A 52 4.31 20.85 52.29
N PRO A 53 3.90 21.39 53.46
CA PRO A 53 3.21 22.68 53.53
C PRO A 53 3.99 23.86 52.95
N GLN A 54 5.30 23.71 52.73
CA GLN A 54 6.20 24.68 52.11
C GLN A 54 6.38 24.45 50.60
N SER A 55 5.54 23.61 49.98
CA SER A 55 5.57 23.26 48.55
C SER A 55 6.86 22.59 48.06
N ARG A 56 7.60 21.93 48.97
CA ARG A 56 8.78 21.12 48.63
C ARG A 56 8.41 19.65 48.55
N PRO A 57 8.99 18.88 47.61
CA PRO A 57 8.71 17.46 47.49
C PRO A 57 9.14 16.70 48.75
N ILE A 58 8.29 15.78 49.22
CA ILE A 58 8.54 15.02 50.45
C ILE A 58 9.47 13.83 50.20
N GLU A 59 10.43 13.60 51.11
CA GLU A 59 11.26 12.40 51.12
C GLU A 59 10.45 11.11 51.36
N GLY A 60 10.69 10.10 50.51
CA GLY A 60 9.92 8.85 50.46
C GLY A 60 8.52 9.01 49.84
N GLY A 61 8.23 10.18 49.27
CA GLY A 61 7.02 10.49 48.52
C GLY A 61 7.14 10.18 47.03
N LEU A 62 6.08 10.47 46.28
CA LEU A 62 6.02 10.17 44.84
C LEU A 62 6.87 11.08 43.97
N LEU A 63 7.25 12.27 44.44
CA LEU A 63 8.07 13.26 43.71
C LEU A 63 9.45 13.45 44.37
N ASP A 64 9.95 12.44 45.08
CA ASP A 64 11.24 12.49 45.76
C ASP A 64 12.38 12.91 44.78
N PRO A 65 13.16 13.96 45.09
CA PRO A 65 14.25 14.46 44.24
C PRO A 65 15.32 13.43 43.85
N ARG A 66 15.42 12.32 44.61
CA ARG A 66 16.31 11.19 44.27
C ARG A 66 15.85 10.42 43.03
N MET A 67 14.56 10.44 42.70
CA MET A 67 14.04 9.83 41.45
C MET A 67 14.21 10.74 40.22
N GLY A 68 14.74 11.95 40.40
CA GLY A 68 14.90 12.95 39.36
C GLY A 68 14.33 14.31 39.78
N PRO A 69 14.64 15.37 39.01
CA PRO A 69 14.17 16.71 39.33
C PRO A 69 12.62 16.78 39.24
N PRO A 70 11.93 17.33 40.26
CA PRO A 70 10.46 17.38 40.30
C PRO A 70 9.88 18.36 39.27
N ASN A 71 10.63 19.41 38.94
CA ASN A 71 10.27 20.48 38.02
C ASN A 71 11.50 20.91 37.18
N LYS A 72 11.29 21.75 36.17
CA LYS A 72 12.36 22.20 35.27
C LYS A 72 13.47 23.01 35.95
N SER A 73 13.16 23.64 37.09
CA SER A 73 14.11 24.45 37.88
C SER A 73 14.89 23.64 38.92
N GLY A 74 14.40 22.46 39.28
CA GLY A 74 15.01 21.57 40.26
C GLY A 74 16.20 20.80 39.69
N LYS A 75 17.05 20.32 40.60
CA LYS A 75 18.14 19.38 40.31
C LYS A 75 17.84 18.02 40.91
N CYS A 76 18.40 16.97 40.33
CA CYS A 76 18.33 15.64 40.90
C CYS A 76 19.23 15.53 42.12
N ALA A 77 18.77 14.91 43.20
CA ALA A 77 19.59 14.65 44.39
C ALA A 77 20.57 13.47 44.24
N THR A 78 20.45 12.69 43.14
CA THR A 78 21.26 11.47 42.91
C THR A 78 22.40 11.71 41.92
N CYS A 79 22.12 12.38 40.79
CA CYS A 79 23.12 12.64 39.74
C CYS A 79 23.47 14.12 39.55
N ASP A 80 22.88 15.03 40.34
CA ASP A 80 23.02 16.50 40.23
C ASP A 80 22.65 17.10 38.85
N GLY A 81 22.14 16.29 37.94
CA GLY A 81 21.72 16.69 36.60
C GLY A 81 20.50 17.60 36.61
N SER A 82 20.44 18.47 35.60
CA SER A 82 19.26 19.28 35.29
C SER A 82 18.12 18.40 34.75
N PHE A 83 16.91 18.97 34.57
CA PHE A 83 15.79 18.25 33.95
C PHE A 83 16.10 17.70 32.54
N GLY A 84 17.02 18.33 31.79
CA GLY A 84 17.41 17.87 30.45
C GLY A 84 18.49 16.78 30.45
N ASP A 85 19.38 16.82 31.44
CA ASP A 85 20.58 15.96 31.47
C ASP A 85 20.36 14.70 32.35
N CYS A 86 19.45 14.78 33.32
CA CYS A 86 19.14 13.67 34.22
C CYS A 86 18.43 12.53 33.46
N PRO A 87 18.96 11.30 33.46
CA PRO A 87 18.29 10.15 32.84
C PRO A 87 17.04 9.70 33.64
N GLY A 88 16.94 10.09 34.91
CA GLY A 88 15.92 9.66 35.86
C GLY A 88 16.30 8.37 36.59
N HIS A 89 15.88 8.24 37.84
CA HIS A 89 16.21 7.10 38.71
C HIS A 89 14.94 6.41 39.22
N TYR A 90 14.96 5.09 39.31
CA TYR A 90 13.81 4.32 39.76
C TYR A 90 13.66 4.37 41.28
N GLY A 91 12.41 4.31 41.75
CA GLY A 91 12.08 3.95 43.12
C GLY A 91 11.50 2.54 43.20
N TYR A 92 11.26 2.05 44.41
CA TYR A 92 10.52 0.79 44.60
C TYR A 92 9.43 0.93 45.67
N LEU A 93 8.34 0.20 45.47
CA LEU A 93 7.20 0.12 46.38
C LEU A 93 6.93 -1.36 46.70
N PRO A 94 7.20 -1.82 47.94
CA PRO A 94 6.86 -3.18 48.35
C PRO A 94 5.37 -3.33 48.63
N LEU A 95 4.75 -4.36 48.04
CA LEU A 95 3.35 -4.71 48.31
C LEU A 95 3.26 -5.63 49.53
N VAL A 96 2.21 -5.45 50.32
CA VAL A 96 1.98 -6.26 51.53
C VAL A 96 1.58 -7.69 51.17
N LEU A 97 0.74 -7.85 50.14
CA LEU A 97 0.39 -9.14 49.55
C LEU A 97 0.71 -9.15 48.05
N PRO A 98 1.18 -10.28 47.49
CA PRO A 98 1.49 -10.39 46.07
C PRO A 98 0.24 -10.28 45.21
N VAL A 99 0.37 -9.73 44.01
CA VAL A 99 -0.72 -9.60 43.03
C VAL A 99 -0.33 -10.19 41.68
N TYR A 100 -1.32 -10.66 40.92
CA TYR A 100 -1.14 -11.13 39.56
C TYR A 100 -0.71 -9.99 38.63
N ASN A 101 0.33 -10.21 37.83
CA ASN A 101 0.61 -9.35 36.70
C ASN A 101 -0.41 -9.60 35.58
N VAL A 102 -1.29 -8.64 35.34
CA VAL A 102 -2.35 -8.78 34.33
C VAL A 102 -1.81 -8.97 32.91
N GLY A 103 -0.62 -8.41 32.62
CA GLY A 103 0.04 -8.60 31.33
C GLY A 103 0.37 -10.06 31.03
N TYR A 104 0.65 -10.86 32.07
CA TYR A 104 1.04 -12.27 31.95
C TYR A 104 -0.05 -13.24 32.43
N LEU A 105 -1.26 -12.78 32.75
CA LEU A 105 -2.30 -13.63 33.32
C LEU A 105 -2.67 -14.82 32.42
N SER A 106 -2.64 -14.65 31.08
CA SER A 106 -2.83 -15.77 30.14
C SER A 106 -1.70 -16.80 30.23
N THR A 107 -0.44 -16.35 30.35
CA THR A 107 0.72 -17.23 30.48
C THR A 107 0.73 -17.94 31.83
N ILE A 108 0.41 -17.23 32.92
CA ILE A 108 0.22 -17.80 34.26
C ILE A 108 -0.84 -18.91 34.20
N LEU A 109 -1.97 -18.67 33.53
CA LEU A 109 -3.02 -19.68 33.33
C LEU A 109 -2.51 -20.91 32.56
N ASP A 110 -1.72 -20.71 31.50
CA ASP A 110 -1.21 -21.81 30.69
C ASP A 110 -0.18 -22.66 31.47
N ILE A 111 0.69 -22.02 32.28
CA ILE A 111 1.60 -22.72 33.20
C ILE A 111 0.80 -23.51 34.24
N LEU A 112 -0.18 -22.86 34.88
CA LEU A 112 -1.03 -23.51 35.89
C LEU A 112 -1.84 -24.68 35.33
N LYS A 113 -2.26 -24.67 34.06
CA LYS A 113 -2.88 -25.84 33.42
C LYS A 113 -1.90 -27.01 33.29
N CYS A 114 -0.62 -26.73 33.08
CA CYS A 114 0.40 -27.74 32.82
C CYS A 114 1.01 -28.33 34.08
N ILE A 115 1.04 -27.64 35.22
CA ILE A 115 1.70 -28.13 36.44
C ILE A 115 0.73 -28.77 37.44
N CYS A 116 1.27 -29.64 38.30
CA CYS A 116 0.56 -30.17 39.45
C CYS A 116 0.40 -29.10 40.55
N LYS A 117 -0.80 -29.00 41.13
CA LYS A 117 -1.15 -27.97 42.13
C LYS A 117 -0.67 -28.33 43.55
N SER A 118 0.03 -29.45 43.70
CA SER A 118 0.68 -29.88 44.93
C SER A 118 2.21 -29.84 44.79
N CYS A 119 2.80 -30.60 43.85
CA CYS A 119 4.26 -30.73 43.70
C CYS A 119 4.90 -29.85 42.60
N SER A 120 4.12 -29.03 41.88
CA SER A 120 4.59 -28.11 40.82
C SER A 120 5.29 -28.74 39.60
N ARG A 121 5.36 -30.07 39.49
CA ARG A 121 5.90 -30.76 38.29
C ARG A 121 4.90 -30.76 37.14
N ILE A 122 5.39 -30.86 35.91
CA ILE A 122 4.55 -30.89 34.71
C ILE A 122 3.69 -32.17 34.65
N LEU A 123 2.43 -32.02 34.24
CA LEU A 123 1.41 -33.07 34.10
C LEU A 123 1.51 -33.73 32.72
N LEU A 124 2.71 -34.22 32.39
CA LEU A 124 2.98 -35.00 31.18
C LEU A 124 3.62 -36.31 31.56
N ASP A 125 3.48 -37.30 30.69
CA ASP A 125 4.26 -38.52 30.76
C ASP A 125 5.74 -38.22 30.44
N ASP A 126 6.66 -38.88 31.15
CA ASP A 126 8.10 -38.60 31.09
C ASP A 126 8.67 -38.88 29.69
N LYS A 127 8.12 -39.86 28.95
CA LYS A 127 8.50 -40.13 27.55
C LYS A 127 8.16 -38.94 26.65
N LEU A 128 6.93 -38.47 26.71
CA LEU A 128 6.45 -37.33 25.92
C LEU A 128 7.18 -36.04 26.29
N ALA A 129 7.47 -35.82 27.57
CA ALA A 129 8.23 -34.66 28.03
C ALA A 129 9.65 -34.63 27.42
N LYS A 130 10.34 -35.79 27.39
CA LYS A 130 11.67 -35.91 26.75
C LYS A 130 11.61 -35.64 25.24
N ASP A 131 10.60 -36.14 24.54
CA ASP A 131 10.43 -35.89 23.10
C ASP A 131 10.24 -34.40 22.80
N TYR A 132 9.45 -33.71 23.61
CA TYR A 132 9.25 -32.27 23.47
C TYR A 132 10.51 -31.47 23.82
N LEU A 133 11.24 -31.85 24.88
CA LEU A 133 12.51 -31.23 25.24
C LEU A 133 13.55 -31.36 24.11
N LYS A 134 13.66 -32.54 23.50
CA LYS A 134 14.55 -32.76 22.34
C LYS A 134 14.23 -31.81 21.19
N LYS A 135 12.94 -31.57 20.93
CA LYS A 135 12.48 -30.61 19.91
C LYS A 135 12.77 -29.16 20.29
N MET A 136 12.61 -28.79 21.56
CA MET A 136 12.90 -27.42 22.05
C MET A 136 14.39 -27.07 21.99
N ARG A 137 15.27 -28.03 22.31
CA ARG A 137 16.74 -27.88 22.33
C ARG A 137 17.39 -27.95 20.96
N ALA A 138 16.65 -28.28 19.91
CA ALA A 138 17.20 -28.34 18.57
C ALA A 138 17.70 -26.95 18.12
N PRO A 139 18.97 -26.82 17.69
CA PRO A 139 19.60 -25.52 17.42
C PRO A 139 19.00 -24.80 16.21
N LYS A 140 18.46 -25.56 15.24
CA LYS A 140 17.83 -25.03 14.01
C LYS A 140 16.35 -24.67 14.18
N THR A 141 15.78 -24.78 15.39
CA THR A 141 14.35 -24.52 15.60
C THR A 141 14.08 -23.03 15.74
N GLU A 142 13.36 -22.49 14.77
CA GLU A 142 12.85 -21.11 14.78
C GLU A 142 11.99 -20.80 16.02
N PRO A 143 12.04 -19.56 16.57
CA PRO A 143 11.23 -19.15 17.72
C PRO A 143 9.72 -19.36 17.55
N LEU A 144 9.19 -19.17 16.34
CA LEU A 144 7.78 -19.41 16.02
C LEU A 144 7.40 -20.88 16.20
N LYS A 145 8.25 -21.80 15.74
CA LYS A 145 8.05 -23.25 15.92
C LYS A 145 8.13 -23.62 17.40
N LYS A 146 9.04 -23.02 18.18
CA LYS A 146 9.09 -23.24 19.64
C LYS A 146 7.79 -22.81 20.33
N ALA A 147 7.20 -21.69 19.94
CA ALA A 147 5.91 -21.24 20.45
C ALA A 147 4.74 -22.17 20.06
N GLU A 148 4.75 -22.73 18.85
CA GLU A 148 3.77 -23.75 18.42
C GLU A 148 3.91 -25.05 19.24
N ILE A 149 5.15 -25.49 19.49
CA ILE A 149 5.42 -26.65 20.35
C ILE A 149 4.87 -26.39 21.75
N MET A 150 5.13 -25.22 22.35
CA MET A 150 4.57 -24.84 23.65
C MET A 150 3.04 -24.90 23.65
N LYS A 151 2.37 -24.34 22.63
CA LYS A 151 0.90 -24.43 22.50
C LYS A 151 0.42 -25.88 22.40
N SER A 152 1.17 -26.74 21.70
CA SER A 152 0.85 -28.17 21.59
C SER A 152 0.95 -28.89 22.95
N VAL A 153 1.94 -28.52 23.76
CA VAL A 153 2.13 -29.02 25.13
C VAL A 153 0.95 -28.59 26.00
N VAL A 154 0.62 -27.28 26.02
CA VAL A 154 -0.51 -26.75 26.80
C VAL A 154 -1.83 -27.40 26.40
N LYS A 155 -2.07 -27.59 25.09
CA LYS A 155 -3.26 -28.25 24.57
C LYS A 155 -3.38 -29.70 25.05
N LYS A 156 -2.27 -30.45 25.08
CA LYS A 156 -2.24 -31.82 25.59
C LYS A 156 -2.53 -31.88 27.10
N CYS A 157 -1.85 -31.06 27.90
CA CYS A 157 -2.11 -30.97 29.35
C CYS A 157 -3.58 -30.61 29.63
N THR A 158 -4.14 -29.67 28.85
CA THR A 158 -5.53 -29.24 28.99
C THR A 158 -6.51 -30.35 28.59
N ALA A 159 -6.24 -31.08 27.51
CA ALA A 159 -7.07 -32.19 27.06
C ALA A 159 -7.09 -33.34 28.09
N MET A 160 -5.94 -33.65 28.70
CA MET A 160 -5.86 -34.64 29.78
C MET A 160 -6.76 -34.28 30.97
N ALA A 161 -6.87 -33.00 31.31
CA ALA A 161 -7.70 -32.50 32.40
C ALA A 161 -9.18 -32.25 32.03
N GLY A 162 -9.53 -32.20 30.74
CA GLY A 162 -10.88 -31.84 30.28
C GLY A 162 -11.95 -32.90 30.54
N GLY A 163 -11.59 -34.19 30.39
CA GLY A 163 -12.50 -35.33 30.54
C GLY A 163 -12.60 -35.86 31.97
N LYS A 164 -11.46 -36.04 32.64
CA LYS A 164 -11.35 -36.59 34.01
C LYS A 164 -10.22 -35.87 34.78
N ALA A 165 -10.24 -35.96 36.11
CA ALA A 165 -9.15 -35.43 36.94
C ALA A 165 -7.82 -36.14 36.61
N VAL A 166 -6.74 -35.36 36.44
CA VAL A 166 -5.41 -35.90 36.11
C VAL A 166 -4.67 -36.25 37.38
N LYS A 167 -4.41 -37.53 37.61
CA LYS A 167 -3.52 -38.00 38.67
C LYS A 167 -2.07 -37.65 38.34
N CYS A 168 -1.40 -36.95 39.23
CA CYS A 168 0.03 -36.66 39.07
C CYS A 168 0.85 -37.95 39.18
N SER A 169 1.75 -38.18 38.22
CA SER A 169 2.64 -39.35 38.19
C SER A 169 3.64 -39.40 39.36
N ARG A 170 3.92 -38.25 40.00
CA ARG A 170 4.95 -38.16 41.05
C ARG A 170 4.38 -38.13 42.47
N CYS A 171 3.36 -37.30 42.72
CA CYS A 171 2.79 -37.15 44.08
C CYS A 171 1.37 -37.71 44.23
N GLY A 172 0.78 -38.29 43.18
CA GLY A 172 -0.57 -38.87 43.24
C GLY A 172 -1.72 -37.88 43.34
N TYR A 173 -1.46 -36.57 43.50
CA TYR A 173 -2.51 -35.54 43.63
C TYR A 173 -3.40 -35.45 42.38
N LEU A 174 -4.71 -35.34 42.59
CA LEU A 174 -5.72 -35.22 41.53
C LEU A 174 -5.91 -33.77 41.09
N ASN A 175 -5.59 -33.49 39.83
CA ASN A 175 -5.67 -32.16 39.24
C ASN A 175 -6.93 -32.03 38.39
N GLY A 176 -7.89 -31.22 38.87
CA GLY A 176 -9.03 -30.74 38.08
C GLY A 176 -8.68 -29.66 37.04
N THR A 177 -9.71 -29.10 36.40
CA THR A 177 -9.53 -28.09 35.33
C THR A 177 -9.19 -26.71 35.88
N VAL A 178 -8.35 -25.95 35.18
CA VAL A 178 -7.99 -24.57 35.55
C VAL A 178 -8.56 -23.59 34.54
N LYS A 179 -9.29 -22.58 35.02
CA LYS A 179 -9.97 -21.58 34.18
C LYS A 179 -9.78 -20.17 34.76
N LYS A 180 -9.91 -19.15 33.92
CA LYS A 180 -9.91 -17.74 34.36
C LYS A 180 -11.25 -17.42 35.06
N ALA A 181 -11.21 -16.64 36.13
CA ALA A 181 -12.41 -16.10 36.76
C ALA A 181 -13.10 -15.06 35.84
N PRO A 182 -14.42 -15.16 35.59
CA PRO A 182 -15.13 -14.25 34.69
C PRO A 182 -15.45 -12.89 35.32
N LYS A 183 -15.70 -12.83 36.64
CA LYS A 183 -16.12 -11.61 37.35
C LYS A 183 -15.02 -10.91 38.17
N MET A 184 -13.83 -11.52 38.27
CA MET A 184 -12.69 -10.99 39.03
C MET A 184 -11.37 -11.29 38.32
N ILE A 185 -10.30 -10.61 38.72
CA ILE A 185 -8.95 -10.88 38.25
C ILE A 185 -8.37 -12.05 39.07
N GLY A 186 -8.76 -13.27 38.71
CA GLY A 186 -8.35 -14.48 39.43
C GLY A 186 -8.34 -15.75 38.59
N VAL A 187 -7.86 -16.84 39.19
CA VAL A 187 -7.76 -18.16 38.57
C VAL A 187 -8.55 -19.18 39.40
N PHE A 188 -9.46 -19.93 38.78
CA PHE A 188 -10.18 -21.02 39.42
C PHE A 188 -9.55 -22.37 39.11
N HIS A 189 -9.41 -23.19 40.15
CA HIS A 189 -9.17 -24.62 40.04
C HIS A 189 -10.46 -25.38 40.38
N ASP A 190 -11.12 -25.82 39.32
CA ASP A 190 -12.38 -26.55 39.37
C ASP A 190 -12.12 -28.03 39.63
N ARG A 191 -12.48 -28.47 40.85
CA ARG A 191 -12.37 -29.85 41.32
C ARG A 191 -13.71 -30.59 41.34
N SER A 192 -14.77 -30.03 40.74
CA SER A 192 -16.11 -30.67 40.72
C SER A 192 -16.13 -32.08 40.14
N LYS A 193 -15.17 -32.40 39.25
CA LYS A 193 -15.02 -33.74 38.63
C LYS A 193 -14.15 -34.71 39.42
N VAL A 194 -13.80 -34.38 40.66
CA VAL A 194 -12.96 -35.20 41.55
C VAL A 194 -13.87 -35.85 42.60
N ASN A 195 -14.04 -37.18 42.55
CA ASN A 195 -14.69 -37.95 43.62
C ASN A 195 -13.66 -38.22 44.74
N ASP A 196 -13.40 -37.22 45.60
CA ASP A 196 -12.56 -37.36 46.80
C ASP A 196 -13.41 -37.27 48.09
N ASN A 197 -12.94 -37.89 49.18
CA ASN A 197 -13.49 -37.81 50.55
C ASN A 197 -13.59 -36.38 51.12
N SER A 198 -13.03 -35.37 50.44
CA SER A 198 -13.23 -33.94 50.75
C SER A 198 -14.70 -33.48 50.68
N SER A 199 -15.60 -34.28 50.10
CA SER A 199 -17.04 -34.04 50.21
C SER A 199 -17.57 -34.22 51.64
N GLU A 200 -16.88 -34.96 52.53
CA GLU A 200 -17.34 -35.21 53.90
C GLU A 200 -16.96 -34.07 54.86
N GLU A 201 -15.74 -33.52 54.76
CA GLU A 201 -15.30 -32.34 55.52
C GLU A 201 -16.15 -31.09 55.21
N LEU A 202 -16.60 -30.95 53.96
CA LEU A 202 -17.51 -29.88 53.55
C LEU A 202 -18.93 -30.09 54.09
N LYS A 203 -19.41 -31.34 54.13
CA LYS A 203 -20.70 -31.68 54.74
C LYS A 203 -20.71 -31.39 56.25
N SER A 204 -19.61 -31.65 56.96
CA SER A 204 -19.49 -31.32 58.40
C SER A 204 -19.35 -29.82 58.68
N ALA A 205 -18.78 -29.03 57.77
CA ALA A 205 -18.75 -27.57 57.91
C ALA A 205 -20.15 -26.94 57.65
N ILE A 206 -20.93 -27.52 56.73
CA ILE A 206 -22.27 -27.03 56.37
C ILE A 206 -23.29 -27.27 57.51
N SER A 207 -23.15 -28.32 58.31
CA SER A 207 -24.05 -28.56 59.45
C SER A 207 -24.06 -27.43 60.50
N HIS A 208 -23.04 -26.56 60.49
CA HIS A 208 -22.93 -25.41 61.39
C HIS A 208 -23.38 -24.06 60.78
N THR A 209 -23.78 -24.01 59.49
CA THR A 209 -24.12 -22.75 58.81
C THR A 209 -25.59 -22.77 58.33
N LYS A 210 -26.46 -21.90 58.87
CA LYS A 210 -27.91 -21.89 58.57
C LYS A 210 -28.28 -21.41 57.15
N GLU A 211 -27.34 -20.97 56.32
CA GLU A 211 -27.63 -20.40 55.00
C GLU A 211 -27.29 -21.31 53.81
N SER A 212 -28.37 -21.69 53.10
CA SER A 212 -28.50 -21.98 51.66
C SER A 212 -28.34 -23.42 51.14
N LYS A 213 -29.48 -23.98 50.70
CA LYS A 213 -29.67 -25.13 49.79
C LYS A 213 -29.31 -24.77 48.32
N SER A 214 -28.16 -24.17 48.06
CA SER A 214 -27.70 -23.93 46.69
C SER A 214 -26.65 -24.96 46.27
N SER A 215 -26.73 -25.44 45.02
CA SER A 215 -25.84 -26.46 44.45
C SER A 215 -24.37 -26.06 44.58
N ILE A 216 -23.61 -26.86 45.34
CA ILE A 216 -22.21 -26.63 45.72
C ILE A 216 -21.30 -26.74 44.48
N ASN A 217 -20.66 -25.64 44.08
CA ASN A 217 -19.52 -25.67 43.16
C ASN A 217 -18.22 -25.76 43.98
N THR A 218 -17.55 -26.92 43.98
CA THR A 218 -16.21 -27.17 44.55
C THR A 218 -15.09 -26.54 43.71
N SER A 219 -15.26 -25.27 43.30
CA SER A 219 -14.25 -24.50 42.59
C SER A 219 -13.43 -23.67 43.59
N SER A 220 -12.18 -24.07 43.82
CA SER A 220 -11.25 -23.32 44.67
C SER A 220 -10.59 -22.17 43.89
N VAL A 221 -10.56 -20.96 44.46
CA VAL A 221 -9.78 -19.84 43.91
C VAL A 221 -8.30 -20.10 44.21
N LEU A 222 -7.44 -20.02 43.20
CA LEU A 222 -6.00 -19.98 43.39
C LEU A 222 -5.59 -18.54 43.63
N ASN A 223 -5.19 -18.24 44.85
CA ASN A 223 -4.71 -16.91 45.25
C ASN A 223 -3.25 -16.68 44.80
N PRO A 224 -2.82 -15.44 44.53
CA PRO A 224 -1.45 -15.12 44.10
C PRO A 224 -0.36 -15.69 45.01
N VAL A 225 -0.56 -15.68 46.34
CA VAL A 225 0.39 -16.26 47.32
C VAL A 225 0.61 -17.75 47.07
N LYS A 226 -0.47 -18.51 46.84
CA LYS A 226 -0.40 -19.95 46.56
C LYS A 226 0.23 -20.23 45.20
N VAL A 227 -0.03 -19.39 44.20
CA VAL A 227 0.59 -19.52 42.88
C VAL A 227 2.09 -19.21 42.94
N LEU A 228 2.50 -18.19 43.71
CA LEU A 228 3.90 -17.86 43.93
C LEU A 228 4.67 -19.03 44.55
N SER A 229 4.10 -19.69 45.58
CA SER A 229 4.73 -20.87 46.19
C SER A 229 4.78 -22.09 45.25
N LEU A 230 3.82 -22.22 44.34
CA LEU A 230 3.87 -23.22 43.28
C LEU A 230 4.99 -22.92 42.28
N PHE A 231 5.12 -21.68 41.82
CA PHE A 231 6.13 -21.28 40.85
C PHE A 231 7.56 -21.37 41.38
N LYS A 232 7.79 -21.02 42.65
CA LYS A 232 9.10 -21.21 43.31
C LYS A 232 9.56 -22.68 43.31
N ARG A 233 8.62 -23.62 43.40
CA ARG A 233 8.91 -25.07 43.40
C ARG A 233 9.08 -25.69 42.01
N MET A 234 8.89 -24.92 40.93
CA MET A 234 9.11 -25.44 39.57
C MET A 234 10.60 -25.68 39.30
N THR A 235 10.91 -26.66 38.45
CA THR A 235 12.28 -26.95 38.01
C THR A 235 12.61 -26.24 36.69
N ASP A 236 13.87 -25.94 36.43
CA ASP A 236 14.28 -25.22 35.22
C ASP A 236 14.03 -26.04 33.94
N VAL A 237 14.13 -27.37 34.03
CA VAL A 237 13.80 -28.28 32.92
C VAL A 237 12.32 -28.17 32.54
N ASP A 238 11.43 -28.07 33.53
CA ASP A 238 9.99 -27.89 33.27
C ASP A 238 9.70 -26.49 32.70
N CYS A 239 10.50 -25.47 33.06
CA CYS A 239 10.40 -24.11 32.51
C CYS A 239 10.84 -24.06 31.04
N GLU A 240 11.93 -24.75 30.69
CA GLU A 240 12.42 -24.88 29.32
C GLU A 240 11.38 -25.56 28.40
N LEU A 241 10.71 -26.61 28.91
CA LEU A 241 9.64 -27.30 28.19
C LEU A 241 8.45 -26.39 27.86
N LEU A 242 8.18 -25.40 28.72
CA LEU A 242 7.17 -24.37 28.51
C LEU A 242 7.71 -23.13 27.77
N TYR A 243 8.93 -23.21 27.24
CA TYR A 243 9.59 -22.13 26.50
C TYR A 243 9.63 -20.81 27.30
N LEU A 244 9.91 -20.92 28.61
CA LEU A 244 10.09 -19.77 29.49
C LEU A 244 11.57 -19.38 29.53
N SER A 245 11.85 -18.11 29.21
CA SER A 245 13.22 -17.56 29.25
C SER A 245 13.72 -17.28 30.67
N ASP A 246 12.81 -17.18 31.63
CA ASP A 246 13.08 -16.80 33.03
C ASP A 246 12.11 -17.56 33.97
N ARG A 247 12.39 -17.50 35.27
CA ARG A 247 11.64 -18.21 36.31
C ARG A 247 10.20 -17.69 36.42
N PRO A 248 9.18 -18.56 36.53
CA PRO A 248 7.78 -18.18 36.50
C PRO A 248 7.33 -17.37 37.73
N GLU A 249 8.05 -17.46 38.83
CA GLU A 249 7.80 -16.66 40.05
C GLU A 249 7.88 -15.15 39.80
N LYS A 250 8.68 -14.71 38.82
CA LYS A 250 8.77 -13.29 38.41
C LYS A 250 7.51 -12.76 37.74
N PHE A 251 6.54 -13.61 37.37
CA PHE A 251 5.25 -13.18 36.83
C PHE A 251 4.28 -12.65 37.90
N ILE A 252 4.58 -12.87 39.18
CA ILE A 252 3.80 -12.36 40.31
C ILE A 252 4.48 -11.10 40.83
N ILE A 253 3.71 -10.03 41.01
CA ILE A 253 4.23 -8.74 41.46
C ILE A 253 4.24 -8.73 42.99
N THR A 254 5.43 -8.67 43.57
CA THR A 254 5.66 -8.43 45.00
C THR A 254 6.15 -7.01 45.25
N ASN A 255 7.05 -6.51 44.40
CA ASN A 255 7.56 -5.14 44.41
C ASN A 255 7.20 -4.45 43.09
N ILE A 256 6.75 -3.20 43.17
CA ILE A 256 6.53 -2.35 42.00
C ILE A 256 7.75 -1.44 41.83
N ALA A 257 8.38 -1.48 40.65
CA ALA A 257 9.36 -0.48 40.25
C ALA A 257 8.64 0.84 39.95
N VAL A 258 8.84 1.85 40.80
CA VAL A 258 8.26 3.18 40.63
C VAL A 258 9.07 3.92 39.56
N PRO A 259 8.45 4.34 38.44
CA PRO A 259 9.16 4.99 37.36
C PRO A 259 9.71 6.37 37.79
N PRO A 260 10.85 6.80 37.19
CA PRO A 260 11.41 8.14 37.41
C PRO A 260 10.43 9.27 37.07
N THR A 261 10.65 10.44 37.66
CA THR A 261 9.83 11.65 37.42
C THR A 261 9.83 12.08 35.95
N ALA A 262 10.93 11.84 35.21
CA ALA A 262 11.01 12.10 33.77
C ALA A 262 9.95 11.36 32.93
N ILE A 263 9.49 10.18 33.37
CA ILE A 263 8.44 9.40 32.68
C ILE A 263 7.03 9.94 32.99
N ARG A 264 6.88 10.62 34.14
CA ARG A 264 5.61 11.11 34.71
C ARG A 264 5.77 12.57 35.19
N PRO A 265 6.06 13.50 34.28
CA PRO A 265 6.34 14.88 34.65
C PRO A 265 5.12 15.54 35.30
N SER A 266 5.38 16.37 36.31
CA SER A 266 4.40 17.27 36.92
C SER A 266 4.28 18.56 36.10
N VAL A 267 3.07 19.09 35.98
CA VAL A 267 2.82 20.37 35.30
C VAL A 267 2.30 21.38 36.33
N PRO A 268 3.07 22.41 36.71
CA PRO A 268 2.59 23.43 37.62
C PRO A 268 1.48 24.27 36.95
N VAL A 269 0.42 24.56 37.71
CA VAL A 269 -0.69 25.45 37.35
C VAL A 269 -0.73 26.56 38.40
N ASP A 270 -0.42 27.79 38.00
CA ASP A 270 -0.46 29.00 38.83
C ASP A 270 0.24 28.91 40.20
N GLY A 271 1.56 28.65 40.19
CA GLY A 271 2.52 28.89 41.30
C GLY A 271 2.32 28.09 42.60
N SER A 272 1.14 27.55 42.84
CA SER A 272 0.69 26.96 44.10
C SER A 272 0.05 25.58 43.93
N GLN A 273 -0.46 25.26 42.73
CA GLN A 273 -1.02 23.94 42.42
C GLN A 273 -0.23 23.26 41.31
N SER A 274 -0.18 21.94 41.33
CA SER A 274 0.41 21.15 40.25
C SER A 274 -0.57 20.09 39.76
N ASN A 275 -0.70 19.99 38.45
CA ASN A 275 -1.41 18.90 37.80
C ASN A 275 -0.44 17.73 37.63
N GLU A 276 -0.70 16.69 38.41
CA GLU A 276 0.09 15.46 38.40
C GLU A 276 -0.32 14.53 37.26
N ASN A 277 0.63 13.68 36.85
CA ASN A 277 0.40 12.69 35.82
C ASN A 277 -0.55 11.58 36.29
N ASP A 278 -1.37 11.03 35.39
CA ASP A 278 -2.25 9.87 35.64
C ASP A 278 -1.53 8.69 36.33
N ILE A 279 -0.28 8.42 35.95
CA ILE A 279 0.55 7.35 36.55
C ILE A 279 0.90 7.66 38.00
N THR A 280 1.21 8.92 38.31
CA THR A 280 1.49 9.39 39.67
C THR A 280 0.24 9.27 40.55
N GLU A 281 -0.92 9.70 40.03
CA GLU A 281 -2.19 9.60 40.75
C GLU A 281 -2.60 8.14 41.00
N ARG A 282 -2.33 7.24 40.06
CA ARG A 282 -2.57 5.81 40.25
C ARG A 282 -1.65 5.19 41.30
N LEU A 283 -0.37 5.56 41.32
CA LEU A 283 0.57 5.11 42.36
C LEU A 283 0.15 5.56 43.75
N LYS A 284 -0.39 6.79 43.88
CA LYS A 284 -0.96 7.27 45.14
C LYS A 284 -2.07 6.36 45.66
N ARG A 285 -3.01 5.96 44.78
CA ARG A 285 -4.08 5.00 45.14
C ARG A 285 -3.53 3.64 45.56
N ILE A 286 -2.54 3.12 44.84
CA ILE A 286 -1.88 1.85 45.20
C ILE A 286 -1.24 1.94 46.59
N ILE A 287 -0.54 3.04 46.90
CA ILE A 287 0.08 3.25 48.22
C ILE A 287 -1.00 3.29 49.32
N GLN A 288 -2.11 3.99 49.08
CA GLN A 288 -3.24 4.06 50.02
C GLN A 288 -3.89 2.69 50.24
N ALA A 289 -4.22 1.96 49.16
CA ALA A 289 -4.78 0.61 49.24
C ALA A 289 -3.83 -0.36 49.95
N ASN A 290 -2.53 -0.29 49.67
CA ASN A 290 -1.51 -1.11 50.32
C ASN A 290 -1.35 -0.79 51.82
N SER A 291 -1.42 0.49 52.20
CA SER A 291 -1.38 0.91 53.61
C SER A 291 -2.64 0.47 54.37
N SER A 292 -3.81 0.60 53.75
CA SER A 292 -5.09 0.16 54.35
C SER A 292 -5.11 -1.36 54.55
N LEU A 293 -4.65 -2.13 53.55
CA LEU A 293 -4.52 -3.58 53.66
C LEU A 293 -3.53 -3.98 54.76
N ARG A 294 -2.42 -3.25 54.94
CA ARG A 294 -1.47 -3.47 56.03
C ARG A 294 -2.12 -3.32 57.40
N GLN A 295 -2.95 -2.30 57.59
CA GLN A 295 -3.68 -2.07 58.85
C GLN A 295 -4.69 -3.19 59.10
N GLN A 296 -5.48 -3.56 58.10
CA GLN A 296 -6.47 -4.64 58.19
C GLN A 296 -5.87 -6.00 58.55
N LEU A 297 -4.63 -6.28 58.13
CA LEU A 297 -3.93 -7.53 58.47
C LEU A 297 -3.46 -7.58 59.93
N VAL A 298 -3.25 -6.42 60.57
CA VAL A 298 -2.88 -6.33 61.99
C VAL A 298 -4.14 -6.47 62.87
N ASP A 299 -5.27 -5.92 62.41
CA ASP A 299 -6.56 -5.99 63.09
C ASP A 299 -7.17 -7.41 62.94
N SER A 300 -7.00 -8.26 63.95
CA SER A 300 -7.28 -9.72 63.89
C SER A 300 -8.76 -10.13 63.68
N ASN A 301 -9.71 -9.20 63.50
CA ASN A 301 -11.15 -9.45 63.61
C ASN A 301 -11.96 -9.53 62.30
N ALA A 302 -11.36 -9.57 61.09
CA ALA A 302 -12.15 -9.83 59.88
C ALA A 302 -11.37 -10.37 58.67
N ALA A 303 -11.27 -11.68 58.54
CA ALA A 303 -10.71 -12.35 57.35
C ALA A 303 -11.42 -11.95 56.03
N PHE A 304 -12.71 -11.61 56.07
CA PHE A 304 -13.50 -11.18 54.90
C PHE A 304 -13.12 -9.78 54.41
N HIS A 305 -12.85 -8.83 55.31
CA HIS A 305 -12.46 -7.47 54.94
C HIS A 305 -11.07 -7.44 54.27
N CYS A 306 -10.13 -8.28 54.74
CA CYS A 306 -8.81 -8.41 54.15
C CYS A 306 -8.84 -8.90 52.69
N LEU A 307 -9.76 -9.80 52.34
CA LEU A 307 -9.91 -10.31 50.96
C LEU A 307 -10.39 -9.21 50.00
N ASN A 308 -11.37 -8.41 50.42
CA ASN A 308 -11.86 -7.27 49.63
C ASN A 308 -10.78 -6.20 49.45
N GLY A 309 -9.99 -5.91 50.49
CA GLY A 309 -8.84 -4.99 50.41
C GLY A 309 -7.76 -5.49 49.44
N TRP A 310 -7.51 -6.80 49.41
CA TRP A 310 -6.56 -7.40 48.47
C TRP A 310 -7.05 -7.36 47.02
N ASP A 311 -8.34 -7.61 46.79
CA ASP A 311 -8.95 -7.49 45.45
C ASP A 311 -8.89 -6.04 44.94
N LEU A 312 -9.11 -5.05 45.80
CA LEU A 312 -8.94 -3.63 45.44
C LEU A 312 -7.49 -3.33 45.01
N LEU A 313 -6.51 -3.79 45.78
CA LEU A 313 -5.09 -3.64 45.43
C LEU A 313 -4.76 -4.33 44.08
N GLN A 314 -5.29 -5.52 43.85
CA GLN A 314 -5.13 -6.26 42.59
C GLN A 314 -5.72 -5.49 41.40
N VAL A 315 -6.86 -4.82 41.58
CA VAL A 315 -7.51 -3.99 40.56
C VAL A 315 -6.71 -2.72 40.27
N ASP A 316 -6.23 -2.01 41.30
CA ASP A 316 -5.45 -0.78 41.11
C ASP A 316 -4.11 -1.05 40.40
N VAL A 317 -3.41 -2.12 40.79
CA VAL A 317 -2.17 -2.54 40.11
C VAL A 317 -2.45 -3.03 38.69
N ALA A 318 -3.58 -3.70 38.45
CA ALA A 318 -4.01 -4.10 37.12
C ALA A 318 -4.25 -2.89 36.21
N GLN A 319 -4.99 -1.89 36.71
CA GLN A 319 -5.30 -0.66 35.97
C GLN A 319 -4.07 0.24 35.75
N TYR A 320 -3.08 0.18 36.65
CA TYR A 320 -1.80 0.84 36.49
C TYR A 320 -1.03 0.37 35.24
N ILE A 321 -1.03 -0.95 34.98
CA ILE A 321 -0.42 -1.52 33.78
C ILE A 321 -1.34 -1.29 32.56
N ASN A 322 -2.63 -1.62 32.71
CA ASN A 322 -3.61 -1.56 31.64
C ASN A 322 -4.96 -1.06 32.16
N SER A 323 -5.37 0.16 31.83
CA SER A 323 -6.66 0.68 32.30
C SER A 323 -7.89 -0.10 31.78
N ASP A 324 -7.75 -0.83 30.67
CA ASP A 324 -8.87 -1.50 29.98
C ASP A 324 -9.01 -2.99 30.38
N VAL A 325 -8.63 -3.36 31.62
CA VAL A 325 -8.75 -4.76 32.07
C VAL A 325 -10.21 -5.18 32.16
N ARG A 326 -10.54 -6.33 31.58
CA ARG A 326 -11.86 -6.97 31.75
C ARG A 326 -11.94 -7.71 33.09
N GLY A 327 -13.05 -7.54 33.80
CA GLY A 327 -13.30 -8.20 35.10
C GLY A 327 -13.11 -7.28 36.32
N VAL A 328 -13.16 -5.96 36.12
CA VAL A 328 -13.23 -4.96 37.20
C VAL A 328 -14.71 -4.65 37.48
N PRO A 329 -15.18 -4.73 38.75
CA PRO A 329 -16.53 -4.36 39.13
C PRO A 329 -16.87 -2.91 38.72
N THR A 330 -18.11 -2.66 38.27
CA THR A 330 -18.56 -1.32 37.84
C THR A 330 -18.42 -0.28 38.95
N GLU A 331 -18.65 -0.68 40.20
CA GLU A 331 -18.50 0.16 41.41
C GLU A 331 -17.06 0.65 41.63
N MET A 332 -16.07 -0.10 41.14
CA MET A 332 -14.64 0.23 41.27
C MET A 332 -14.08 0.99 40.06
N GLN A 333 -14.93 1.37 39.10
CA GLN A 333 -14.50 2.14 37.93
C GLN A 333 -14.58 3.65 38.21
N PRO A 334 -13.48 4.40 38.07
CA PRO A 334 -13.52 5.85 38.24
C PRO A 334 -14.33 6.52 37.12
N SER A 335 -15.03 7.62 37.44
CA SER A 335 -15.81 8.42 36.47
C SER A 335 -14.97 8.93 35.31
N ARG A 336 -13.70 9.25 35.55
CA ARG A 336 -12.68 9.53 34.53
C ARG A 336 -11.62 8.42 34.53
N PRO A 337 -11.44 7.67 33.42
CA PRO A 337 -10.43 6.63 33.35
C PRO A 337 -9.03 7.25 33.27
N LEU A 338 -8.19 7.02 34.29
CA LEU A 338 -6.76 7.39 34.26
C LEU A 338 -6.01 6.44 33.32
N SER A 339 -5.09 6.98 32.51
CA SER A 339 -4.31 6.19 31.55
C SER A 339 -3.20 5.36 32.21
N GLY A 340 -3.11 4.09 31.83
CA GLY A 340 -2.03 3.17 32.22
C GLY A 340 -0.89 3.14 31.20
N PHE A 341 0.13 2.32 31.47
CA PHE A 341 1.29 2.21 30.58
C PHE A 341 0.95 1.69 29.18
N LEU A 342 0.09 0.67 29.07
CA LEU A 342 -0.27 0.11 27.77
C LEU A 342 -0.98 1.14 26.88
N GLN A 343 -1.80 2.02 27.46
CA GLN A 343 -2.47 3.12 26.74
C GLN A 343 -1.45 4.11 26.15
N ARG A 344 -0.35 4.39 26.86
CA ARG A 344 0.75 5.26 26.37
C ARG A 344 1.58 4.62 25.27
N LEU A 345 1.65 3.29 25.22
CA LEU A 345 2.41 2.55 24.21
C LEU A 345 1.59 2.28 22.94
N LYS A 346 0.31 1.93 23.09
CA LYS A 346 -0.58 1.51 21.98
C LYS A 346 -1.23 2.70 21.24
N GLY A 347 -1.79 2.42 20.08
CA GLY A 347 -2.57 3.40 19.31
C GLY A 347 -1.74 4.33 18.41
N LYS A 348 -2.41 5.29 17.76
CA LYS A 348 -1.77 6.22 16.80
C LYS A 348 -0.86 7.23 17.50
N GLN A 349 -1.27 7.73 18.66
CA GLN A 349 -0.50 8.66 19.50
C GLN A 349 0.42 7.96 20.50
N GLY A 350 0.41 6.62 20.52
CA GLY A 350 1.30 5.83 21.38
C GLY A 350 2.76 5.92 20.92
N ARG A 351 3.68 5.60 21.83
CA ARG A 351 5.14 5.77 21.62
C ARG A 351 5.67 5.10 20.35
N PHE A 352 5.26 3.87 20.04
CA PHE A 352 5.77 3.15 18.86
C PHE A 352 5.47 3.86 17.54
N ARG A 353 4.31 4.50 17.42
CA ARG A 353 3.88 5.15 16.18
C ARG A 353 4.14 6.65 16.16
N GLY A 354 3.84 7.35 17.25
CA GLY A 354 3.87 8.82 17.32
C GLY A 354 5.19 9.43 17.78
N ASN A 355 6.12 8.62 18.32
CA ASN A 355 7.42 9.10 18.80
C ASN A 355 8.61 8.35 18.21
N LEU A 356 8.49 7.04 17.97
CA LEU A 356 9.58 6.21 17.45
C LEU A 356 9.55 6.13 15.92
N SER A 357 8.48 5.58 15.35
CA SER A 357 8.38 5.43 13.88
C SER A 357 8.18 6.77 13.16
N GLY A 358 7.41 7.67 13.76
CA GLY A 358 7.23 9.05 13.31
C GLY A 358 7.51 9.98 14.46
N LYS A 359 8.22 11.08 14.20
CA LYS A 359 8.50 12.13 15.18
C LYS A 359 8.49 13.48 14.49
N ARG A 360 8.22 14.53 15.26
CA ARG A 360 8.49 15.90 14.79
C ARG A 360 10.01 16.08 14.74
N VAL A 361 10.48 16.67 13.66
CA VAL A 361 11.89 16.96 13.41
C VAL A 361 12.09 18.47 13.34
N GLU A 362 13.28 18.93 13.70
CA GLU A 362 13.67 20.33 13.58
C GLU A 362 14.17 20.62 12.15
N PHE A 363 14.46 21.91 11.86
CA PHE A 363 14.94 22.38 10.55
C PHE A 363 14.01 22.05 9.38
N THR A 364 12.71 22.26 9.60
CA THR A 364 11.66 22.07 8.60
C THR A 364 10.83 23.32 8.38
N GLY A 365 10.39 23.55 7.14
CA GLY A 365 9.44 24.59 6.77
C GLY A 365 8.20 24.01 6.11
N ARG A 366 7.09 24.73 6.15
CA ARG A 366 5.86 24.40 5.43
C ARG A 366 5.20 25.68 4.94
N THR A 367 4.86 25.74 3.66
CA THR A 367 4.14 26.88 3.08
C THR A 367 3.39 26.46 1.82
N VAL A 368 2.43 27.27 1.39
CA VAL A 368 1.69 27.14 0.14
C VAL A 368 2.64 27.09 -1.06
N ILE A 369 2.32 26.22 -2.02
CA ILE A 369 3.07 26.09 -3.27
C ILE A 369 2.49 26.95 -4.39
N SER A 370 3.35 27.39 -5.31
CA SER A 370 2.95 28.11 -6.52
C SER A 370 3.81 27.70 -7.72
N PRO A 371 3.31 27.74 -8.96
CA PRO A 371 4.08 27.37 -10.15
C PRO A 371 5.18 28.39 -10.47
N ASP A 372 6.30 27.91 -11.04
CA ASP A 372 7.30 28.76 -11.69
C ASP A 372 8.04 27.98 -12.81
N PRO A 373 7.68 28.21 -14.08
CA PRO A 373 8.26 27.49 -15.22
C PRO A 373 9.69 27.93 -15.56
N ASN A 374 10.17 29.04 -14.98
CA ASN A 374 11.54 29.53 -15.22
C ASN A 374 12.57 28.79 -14.36
N LEU A 375 12.14 28.16 -13.27
CA LEU A 375 12.98 27.31 -12.45
C LEU A 375 13.30 26.01 -13.18
N LYS A 376 14.50 25.48 -12.94
CA LYS A 376 14.84 24.14 -13.39
C LYS A 376 13.98 23.12 -12.64
N ILE A 377 13.72 21.97 -13.25
CA ILE A 377 13.02 20.86 -12.57
C ILE A 377 13.73 20.36 -11.30
N THR A 378 15.01 20.68 -11.13
CA THR A 378 15.81 20.33 -9.94
C THR A 378 15.82 21.41 -8.86
N GLU A 379 15.24 22.58 -9.14
CA GLU A 379 15.27 23.75 -8.26
C GLU A 379 13.92 23.95 -7.58
N VAL A 380 13.96 24.38 -6.32
CA VAL A 380 12.80 24.86 -5.58
C VAL A 380 13.09 26.26 -5.05
N ALA A 381 12.19 27.19 -5.32
CA ALA A 381 12.26 28.54 -4.78
C ALA A 381 11.84 28.55 -3.31
N ILE A 382 12.68 29.12 -2.47
CA ILE A 382 12.49 29.22 -1.02
C ILE A 382 12.38 30.69 -0.61
N PRO A 383 11.37 31.06 0.17
CA PRO A 383 11.23 32.40 0.72
C PRO A 383 12.43 32.85 1.55
N ILE A 384 12.87 34.09 1.36
CA ILE A 384 13.96 34.68 2.14
C ILE A 384 13.67 34.67 3.66
N HIS A 385 12.41 34.81 4.06
CA HIS A 385 11.99 34.70 5.46
C HIS A 385 12.27 33.32 6.03
N MET A 386 12.03 32.27 5.24
CA MET A 386 12.28 30.89 5.64
C MET A 386 13.78 30.59 5.66
N ALA A 387 14.52 31.07 4.66
CA ALA A 387 15.97 30.90 4.54
C ALA A 387 16.78 31.54 5.68
N ARG A 388 16.28 32.63 6.28
CA ARG A 388 16.90 33.25 7.47
C ARG A 388 16.70 32.44 8.76
N ILE A 389 15.61 31.68 8.86
CA ILE A 389 15.29 30.87 10.04
C ILE A 389 15.96 29.50 9.96
N LEU A 390 15.88 28.86 8.78
CA LEU A 390 16.49 27.56 8.54
C LEU A 390 17.98 27.73 8.28
N SER A 391 18.81 27.21 9.18
CA SER A 391 20.26 27.26 9.07
C SER A 391 20.87 25.92 8.65
N TYR A 392 22.08 26.03 8.09
CA TYR A 392 22.94 24.90 7.78
C TYR A 392 24.26 25.02 8.56
N PRO A 393 24.69 23.97 9.27
CA PRO A 393 25.91 23.97 10.06
C PRO A 393 27.15 23.76 9.19
N GLU A 394 27.68 24.84 8.63
CA GLU A 394 28.86 24.77 7.77
C GLU A 394 30.15 24.81 8.61
N ARG A 395 30.98 23.77 8.46
CA ARG A 395 32.27 23.69 9.14
C ARG A 395 33.29 24.60 8.45
N VAL A 396 33.98 25.41 9.23
CA VAL A 396 35.01 26.34 8.74
C VAL A 396 36.24 25.55 8.29
N SER A 397 36.61 25.76 7.03
CA SER A 397 37.75 25.19 6.32
C SER A 397 38.54 26.31 5.62
N SER A 398 39.65 25.97 4.99
CA SER A 398 40.44 26.91 4.18
C SER A 398 39.64 27.54 3.04
N HIS A 399 38.70 26.81 2.44
CA HIS A 399 37.98 27.24 1.23
C HIS A 399 36.81 28.20 1.51
N ASN A 400 36.23 28.15 2.72
CA ASN A 400 35.00 28.88 3.04
C ASN A 400 35.14 29.90 4.19
N ILE A 401 36.31 30.03 4.80
CA ILE A 401 36.50 30.91 5.96
C ILE A 401 36.12 32.37 5.65
N GLU A 402 36.51 32.92 4.50
CA GLU A 402 36.20 34.30 4.13
C GLU A 402 34.70 34.52 3.95
N LYS A 403 34.03 33.58 3.27
CA LYS A 403 32.58 33.58 3.11
C LYS A 403 31.88 33.54 4.47
N LEU A 404 32.28 32.63 5.35
CA LEU A 404 31.66 32.46 6.67
C LEU A 404 31.92 33.66 7.59
N ARG A 405 33.11 34.28 7.51
CA ARG A 405 33.39 35.56 8.19
C ARG A 405 32.39 36.63 7.79
N GLN A 406 32.08 36.74 6.49
CA GLN A 406 31.09 37.70 6.02
C GLN A 406 29.67 37.37 6.52
N CYS A 407 29.28 36.10 6.54
CA CYS A 407 28.00 35.67 7.12
C CYS A 407 27.89 36.02 8.61
N VAL A 408 28.96 35.81 9.39
CA VAL A 408 29.02 36.16 10.83
C VAL A 408 28.92 37.66 11.03
N ARG A 409 29.59 38.48 10.21
CA ARG A 409 29.50 39.95 10.24
C ARG A 409 28.08 40.43 9.95
N ASN A 410 27.41 39.84 8.96
CA ASN A 410 26.02 40.17 8.62
C ASN A 410 25.04 39.80 9.75
N GLY A 411 25.29 38.69 10.45
CA GLY A 411 24.45 38.20 11.55
C GLY A 411 23.09 37.65 11.08
N PRO A 412 22.11 37.48 11.99
CA PRO A 412 20.86 36.77 11.71
C PRO A 412 19.83 37.60 10.92
N SER A 413 19.88 38.94 11.02
CA SER A 413 18.84 39.80 10.43
C SER A 413 19.04 40.04 8.93
N LYS A 414 20.31 40.07 8.47
CA LYS A 414 20.66 40.37 7.07
C LYS A 414 20.98 39.07 6.32
N TYR A 415 20.35 38.87 5.17
CA TYR A 415 20.66 37.76 4.26
C TYR A 415 21.65 38.23 3.19
N PRO A 416 22.68 37.43 2.82
CA PRO A 416 23.11 36.16 3.43
C PRO A 416 23.82 36.39 4.77
N GLY A 417 23.54 35.56 5.78
CA GLY A 417 23.97 35.78 7.17
C GLY A 417 24.12 34.48 7.96
N ALA A 418 24.22 34.58 9.28
CA ALA A 418 24.36 33.43 10.17
C ALA A 418 23.70 33.66 11.54
N VAL A 419 23.28 32.57 12.18
CA VAL A 419 22.53 32.59 13.45
C VAL A 419 23.45 32.45 14.66
N LYS A 420 24.37 31.48 14.62
CA LYS A 420 25.29 31.18 15.73
C LYS A 420 26.60 30.55 15.27
N VAL A 421 27.62 30.63 16.12
CA VAL A 421 28.92 29.96 15.96
C VAL A 421 29.09 28.94 17.08
N ARG A 422 29.50 27.73 16.72
CA ARG A 422 29.81 26.63 17.64
C ARG A 422 31.31 26.33 17.58
N TYR A 423 31.92 26.20 18.75
CA TYR A 423 33.33 25.91 18.90
C TYR A 423 33.57 24.41 19.09
N PRO A 424 34.79 23.91 18.83
CA PRO A 424 35.13 22.50 19.02
C PRO A 424 34.99 22.00 20.47
N ASP A 425 35.00 22.90 21.45
CA ASP A 425 34.79 22.60 22.88
C ASP A 425 33.31 22.33 23.23
N GLY A 426 32.40 22.47 22.26
CA GLY A 426 30.95 22.30 22.44
C GLY A 426 30.22 23.59 22.84
N SER A 427 30.93 24.69 23.10
CA SER A 427 30.30 25.97 23.41
C SER A 427 29.69 26.60 22.15
N ALA A 428 28.58 27.34 22.32
CA ALA A 428 27.88 28.02 21.24
C ALA A 428 27.62 29.48 21.59
N ARG A 429 27.81 30.39 20.63
CA ARG A 429 27.50 31.82 20.79
C ARG A 429 26.51 32.27 19.71
N LEU A 430 25.40 32.87 20.15
CA LEU A 430 24.40 33.48 19.28
C LEU A 430 24.91 34.81 18.71
N LEU A 431 24.54 35.16 17.48
CA LEU A 431 25.04 36.37 16.79
C LEU A 431 24.11 37.59 16.93
N ILE A 432 23.57 37.83 18.13
CA ILE A 432 22.55 38.87 18.40
C ILE A 432 23.16 40.22 18.86
N GLY A 433 24.48 40.31 19.07
CA GLY A 433 25.16 41.52 19.56
C GLY A 433 26.18 42.17 18.59
N ASP A 434 26.79 43.28 19.03
CA ASP A 434 27.76 44.06 18.22
C ASP A 434 29.17 43.45 18.15
N TYR A 435 29.44 42.42 18.95
CA TYR A 435 30.72 41.68 18.95
C TYR A 435 30.93 40.77 17.72
N ARG A 436 29.99 40.77 16.75
CA ARG A 436 30.04 39.98 15.52
C ARG A 436 31.33 40.17 14.72
N LYS A 437 31.82 41.41 14.61
CA LYS A 437 33.04 41.72 13.85
C LYS A 437 34.26 41.01 14.45
N ARG A 438 34.43 41.14 15.78
CA ARG A 438 35.49 40.47 16.53
C ARG A 438 35.40 38.94 16.38
N LEU A 439 34.20 38.37 16.52
CA LEU A 439 34.01 36.91 16.36
C LEU A 439 34.33 36.40 14.96
N ALA A 440 34.04 37.19 13.92
CA ALA A 440 34.41 36.83 12.56
C ALA A 440 35.95 36.82 12.40
N ASP A 441 36.64 37.80 12.95
CA ASP A 441 38.10 37.88 12.84
C ASP A 441 38.78 36.75 13.63
N GLU A 442 38.23 36.39 14.81
CA GLU A 442 38.66 35.28 15.67
C GLU A 442 38.23 33.88 15.18
N LEU A 443 37.50 33.77 14.06
CA LEU A 443 36.99 32.49 13.56
C LEU A 443 38.14 31.56 13.16
N LYS A 444 38.17 30.36 13.76
CA LYS A 444 39.22 29.34 13.54
C LYS A 444 38.72 28.17 12.70
N PHE A 445 39.65 27.43 12.10
CA PHE A 445 39.35 26.16 11.45
C PHE A 445 38.76 25.16 12.45
N GLY A 446 37.75 24.42 12.01
CA GLY A 446 37.03 23.47 12.86
C GLY A 446 35.88 24.08 13.67
N CYS A 447 35.74 25.40 13.76
CA CYS A 447 34.50 26.03 14.19
C CYS A 447 33.36 25.67 13.23
N ILE A 448 32.12 25.69 13.71
CA ILE A 448 30.93 25.45 12.90
C ILE A 448 30.07 26.71 12.93
N VAL A 449 29.75 27.25 11.75
CA VAL A 449 28.90 28.42 11.61
C VAL A 449 27.54 27.96 11.09
N ASP A 450 26.49 28.18 11.88
CA ASP A 450 25.13 27.89 11.45
C ASP A 450 24.64 29.05 10.57
N ARG A 451 25.01 29.01 9.28
CA ARG A 451 24.68 30.04 8.29
C ARG A 451 23.23 29.90 7.80
N HIS A 452 22.67 30.96 7.25
CA HIS A 452 21.38 30.91 6.55
C HIS A 452 21.45 29.96 5.34
N LEU A 453 20.30 29.43 4.94
CA LEU A 453 20.17 28.66 3.70
C LEU A 453 20.44 29.55 2.49
N GLU A 454 21.22 29.07 1.52
CA GLU A 454 21.62 29.84 0.33
C GLU A 454 21.28 29.12 -0.98
N ASP A 455 21.51 29.78 -2.11
CA ASP A 455 21.31 29.19 -3.44
C ASP A 455 22.18 27.96 -3.64
N GLY A 456 21.59 26.89 -4.16
CA GLY A 456 22.27 25.62 -4.43
C GLY A 456 22.29 24.65 -3.26
N ASP A 457 21.82 25.04 -2.06
CA ASP A 457 21.70 24.13 -0.93
C ASP A 457 20.73 22.98 -1.21
N ILE A 458 21.03 21.83 -0.63
CA ILE A 458 20.28 20.60 -0.80
C ILE A 458 19.11 20.60 0.18
N VAL A 459 17.89 20.45 -0.33
CA VAL A 459 16.67 20.39 0.48
C VAL A 459 15.80 19.22 0.07
N LEU A 460 15.20 18.55 1.06
CA LEU A 460 14.18 17.53 0.81
C LEU A 460 12.82 18.19 0.76
N PHE A 461 12.05 17.90 -0.29
CA PHE A 461 10.74 18.47 -0.53
C PHE A 461 9.70 17.36 -0.62
N ASN A 462 8.64 17.47 0.18
CA ASN A 462 7.68 16.40 0.44
C ASN A 462 6.23 16.91 0.44
N ARG A 463 5.33 16.14 -0.19
CA ARG A 463 3.88 16.34 -0.06
C ARG A 463 3.28 15.29 0.88
N GLN A 464 2.40 15.73 1.78
CA GLN A 464 1.58 14.84 2.59
C GLN A 464 0.17 14.77 1.98
N PRO A 465 -0.42 13.58 1.78
CA PRO A 465 0.09 12.24 2.10
C PRO A 465 1.09 11.69 1.04
N SER A 466 2.08 10.91 1.49
CA SER A 466 3.06 10.26 0.62
C SER A 466 2.61 8.84 0.25
N LEU A 467 2.40 8.57 -1.04
CA LEU A 467 1.91 7.27 -1.55
C LEU A 467 3.04 6.36 -2.07
N HIS A 468 4.08 6.97 -2.62
CA HIS A 468 5.24 6.28 -3.21
C HIS A 468 6.53 7.05 -2.91
N ARG A 469 7.70 6.44 -3.15
CA ARG A 469 9.00 7.05 -2.81
C ARG A 469 9.21 8.46 -3.39
N MET A 470 8.76 8.71 -4.63
CA MET A 470 8.95 10.02 -5.29
C MET A 470 8.06 11.14 -4.72
N SER A 471 7.20 10.86 -3.73
CA SER A 471 6.44 11.91 -3.02
C SER A 471 7.35 12.73 -2.09
N ILE A 472 8.60 12.28 -1.88
CA ILE A 472 9.70 13.04 -1.29
C ILE A 472 10.90 12.98 -2.24
N MET A 473 11.41 14.14 -2.66
CA MET A 473 12.59 14.23 -3.53
C MET A 473 13.50 15.36 -3.06
N CYS A 474 14.75 15.28 -3.48
CA CYS A 474 15.75 16.30 -3.22
C CYS A 474 15.78 17.33 -4.34
N HIS A 475 15.72 18.61 -3.95
CA HIS A 475 15.85 19.77 -4.82
C HIS A 475 17.01 20.65 -4.37
N ARG A 476 17.44 21.55 -5.26
CA ARG A 476 18.37 22.63 -4.95
C ARG A 476 17.57 23.88 -4.58
N ALA A 477 17.93 24.50 -3.48
CA ALA A 477 17.36 25.75 -3.01
C ALA A 477 17.67 26.89 -3.97
N ARG A 478 16.68 27.77 -4.18
CA ARG A 478 16.85 29.07 -4.81
C ARG A 478 16.10 30.12 -4.02
N ILE A 479 16.80 31.09 -3.43
CA ILE A 479 16.20 32.03 -2.50
C ILE A 479 15.50 33.15 -3.27
N MET A 480 14.22 33.35 -2.96
CA MET A 480 13.36 34.34 -3.62
C MET A 480 12.69 35.26 -2.57
N PRO A 481 12.34 36.50 -2.94
CA PRO A 481 11.77 37.46 -1.99
C PRO A 481 10.33 37.13 -1.56
N TRP A 482 9.61 36.34 -2.36
CA TRP A 482 8.22 35.96 -2.13
C TRP A 482 8.05 35.00 -0.94
N ARG A 483 6.80 34.74 -0.55
CA ARG A 483 6.47 33.90 0.61
C ARG A 483 6.06 32.46 0.28
N THR A 484 5.82 32.12 -0.99
CA THR A 484 5.42 30.77 -1.40
C THR A 484 6.62 29.93 -1.81
N LEU A 485 6.49 28.61 -1.67
CA LEU A 485 7.43 27.65 -2.25
C LEU A 485 7.10 27.52 -3.74
N ARG A 486 8.09 27.60 -4.64
CA ARG A 486 7.84 27.49 -6.08
C ARG A 486 8.68 26.43 -6.74
N PHE A 487 8.12 25.70 -7.68
CA PHE A 487 8.84 24.69 -8.44
C PHE A 487 8.20 24.52 -9.82
N ASN A 488 8.93 23.86 -10.71
CA ASN A 488 8.51 23.62 -12.08
C ASN A 488 7.34 22.62 -12.15
N GLU A 489 6.35 22.94 -12.97
CA GLU A 489 5.10 22.21 -13.15
C GLU A 489 5.30 20.79 -13.72
N SER A 490 6.45 20.54 -14.36
CA SER A 490 6.81 19.20 -14.85
C SER A 490 6.99 18.19 -13.71
N VAL A 491 7.24 18.66 -12.48
CA VAL A 491 7.46 17.84 -11.27
C VAL A 491 6.18 17.69 -10.43
N CYS A 492 5.05 18.24 -10.85
CA CYS A 492 3.79 18.13 -10.10
C CYS A 492 3.25 16.69 -10.03
N ASN A 493 3.44 15.89 -11.09
CA ASN A 493 2.91 14.53 -11.17
C ASN A 493 3.43 13.61 -10.05
N PRO A 494 4.74 13.51 -9.74
CA PRO A 494 5.22 12.76 -8.57
C PRO A 494 4.62 13.19 -7.23
N TYR A 495 4.31 14.48 -7.07
CA TYR A 495 3.68 14.96 -5.85
C TYR A 495 2.15 14.82 -5.89
N ASN A 496 1.54 14.57 -7.04
CA ASN A 496 0.08 14.71 -7.25
C ASN A 496 -0.43 16.09 -6.79
N ALA A 497 0.32 17.15 -7.07
CA ALA A 497 0.00 18.54 -6.68
C ALA A 497 -0.62 19.31 -7.85
N ASP A 498 -1.55 20.23 -7.56
CA ASP A 498 -2.34 20.98 -8.54
C ASP A 498 -2.47 22.50 -8.27
N PHE A 499 -1.68 23.04 -7.33
CA PHE A 499 -1.58 24.48 -7.02
C PHE A 499 -2.91 25.17 -6.64
N ASP A 500 -3.81 24.45 -5.97
CA ASP A 500 -5.14 24.93 -5.55
C ASP A 500 -5.17 25.56 -4.14
N GLY A 501 -4.01 25.76 -3.52
CA GLY A 501 -3.87 26.11 -2.09
C GLY A 501 -3.12 25.06 -1.27
N ASP A 502 -2.72 23.97 -1.92
CA ASP A 502 -1.83 22.95 -1.37
C ASP A 502 -0.58 23.52 -0.66
N GLU A 503 -0.21 22.88 0.45
CA GLU A 503 1.00 23.17 1.21
C GLU A 503 1.95 21.98 1.18
N MET A 504 3.24 22.25 1.03
CA MET A 504 4.27 21.22 1.04
C MET A 504 5.31 21.48 2.13
N ASN A 505 5.93 20.39 2.59
CA ASN A 505 6.96 20.43 3.62
C ASN A 505 8.34 20.42 2.98
N MET A 506 9.25 21.13 3.61
CA MET A 506 10.67 21.15 3.28
C MET A 506 11.49 20.76 4.50
N HIS A 507 12.54 19.96 4.30
CA HIS A 507 13.47 19.55 5.34
C HIS A 507 14.90 19.86 4.88
N VAL A 508 15.72 20.44 5.75
CA VAL A 508 17.12 20.80 5.44
C VAL A 508 18.05 19.76 6.09
N PRO A 509 18.71 18.88 5.33
CA PRO A 509 19.68 17.93 5.88
C PRO A 509 20.84 18.67 6.56
N GLN A 510 21.19 18.23 7.77
CA GLN A 510 22.14 18.93 8.65
C GLN A 510 23.58 18.37 8.59
N THR A 511 23.81 17.25 7.89
CA THR A 511 25.13 16.61 7.76
C THR A 511 25.51 16.46 6.29
N GLU A 512 26.81 16.47 5.98
CA GLU A 512 27.31 16.32 4.59
C GLU A 512 27.01 14.94 4.01
N GLU A 513 27.05 13.89 4.84
CA GLU A 513 26.65 12.53 4.44
C GLU A 513 25.18 12.50 3.98
N ALA A 514 24.26 13.06 4.78
CA ALA A 514 22.84 13.11 4.43
C ALA A 514 22.56 14.00 3.20
N ARG A 515 23.30 15.09 3.01
CA ARG A 515 23.20 15.92 1.80
C ARG A 515 23.63 15.16 0.55
N THR A 516 24.72 14.40 0.66
CA THR A 516 25.26 13.60 -0.44
C THR A 516 24.30 12.48 -0.81
N GLU A 517 23.78 11.73 0.16
CA GLU A 517 22.76 10.70 -0.06
C GLU A 517 21.48 11.29 -0.69
N ALA A 518 21.00 12.42 -0.16
CA ALA A 518 19.82 13.09 -0.69
C ALA A 518 20.00 13.50 -2.16
N LEU A 519 21.15 14.10 -2.51
CA LEU A 519 21.42 14.53 -3.87
C LEU A 519 21.58 13.36 -4.85
N MET A 520 22.35 12.34 -4.47
CA MET A 520 22.71 11.22 -5.35
C MET A 520 21.58 10.21 -5.49
N LEU A 521 20.82 9.92 -4.44
CA LEU A 521 19.75 8.91 -4.47
C LEU A 521 18.36 9.52 -4.66
N MET A 522 18.09 10.65 -4.00
CA MET A 522 16.75 11.26 -3.97
C MET A 522 16.59 12.45 -4.93
N GLY A 523 17.64 12.82 -5.67
CA GLY A 523 17.60 13.92 -6.63
C GLY A 523 16.54 13.72 -7.71
N VAL A 524 15.89 14.81 -8.14
CA VAL A 524 14.85 14.76 -9.20
C VAL A 524 15.41 14.17 -10.51
N GLN A 525 16.64 14.51 -10.89
CA GLN A 525 17.30 13.98 -12.09
C GLN A 525 17.40 12.44 -12.08
N ASN A 526 17.66 11.85 -10.91
CA ASN A 526 17.83 10.40 -10.79
C ASN A 526 16.47 9.69 -10.61
N ASN A 527 15.40 10.44 -10.31
CA ASN A 527 14.06 9.94 -10.08
C ASN A 527 13.05 10.45 -11.12
N LEU A 528 13.45 10.52 -12.40
CA LEU A 528 12.52 10.86 -13.48
C LEU A 528 11.54 9.72 -13.79
N CYS A 529 11.95 8.47 -13.57
CA CYS A 529 11.15 7.27 -13.81
C CYS A 529 10.53 6.71 -12.52
N THR A 530 9.32 6.17 -12.64
CA THR A 530 8.70 5.41 -11.55
C THR A 530 9.34 4.02 -11.41
N PRO A 531 9.61 3.55 -10.18
CA PRO A 531 10.15 2.22 -9.96
C PRO A 531 9.16 1.09 -10.26
N LYS A 532 7.87 1.40 -10.45
CA LYS A 532 6.83 0.39 -10.71
C LYS A 532 6.98 -0.27 -12.08
N ASN A 533 7.25 0.52 -13.12
CA ASN A 533 7.25 0.05 -14.50
C ASN A 533 8.33 0.72 -15.38
N GLY A 534 9.13 1.65 -14.84
CA GLY A 534 10.17 2.36 -15.60
C GLY A 534 9.64 3.41 -16.58
N GLU A 535 8.39 3.85 -16.41
CA GLU A 535 7.85 4.98 -17.17
C GLU A 535 8.29 6.31 -16.57
N VAL A 536 8.48 7.32 -17.42
CA VAL A 536 8.78 8.68 -16.98
C VAL A 536 7.54 9.28 -16.32
N LEU A 537 7.69 9.75 -15.08
CA LEU A 537 6.63 10.41 -14.32
C LEU A 537 6.80 11.95 -14.31
N VAL A 538 8.05 12.42 -14.19
CA VAL A 538 8.41 13.84 -14.35
C VAL A 538 8.44 14.15 -15.85
N ALA A 539 7.41 14.83 -16.35
CA ALA A 539 7.21 15.05 -17.77
C ALA A 539 6.40 16.33 -18.00
N SER A 540 6.26 16.75 -19.25
CA SER A 540 5.47 17.93 -19.59
C SER A 540 4.01 17.77 -19.19
N THR A 541 3.45 18.83 -18.60
CA THR A 541 2.07 18.88 -18.12
C THR A 541 1.25 19.89 -18.91
N GLN A 542 -0.07 19.65 -18.98
CA GLN A 542 -1.11 20.55 -19.46
C GLN A 542 -0.68 21.54 -20.56
N ASP A 543 -0.39 22.79 -20.22
CA ASP A 543 -0.11 23.87 -21.17
C ASP A 543 1.15 23.65 -22.01
N PHE A 544 2.17 22.98 -21.46
CA PHE A 544 3.37 22.62 -22.21
C PHE A 544 3.04 21.66 -23.37
N LEU A 545 2.11 20.74 -23.14
CA LEU A 545 1.64 19.81 -24.17
C LEU A 545 0.82 20.54 -25.24
N THR A 546 -0.09 21.44 -24.83
CA THR A 546 -0.89 22.25 -25.75
C THR A 546 0.00 23.14 -26.63
N SER A 547 0.95 23.86 -26.02
CA SER A 547 1.89 24.73 -26.74
C SER A 547 2.72 23.93 -27.73
N SER A 548 3.31 22.82 -27.31
CA SER A 548 4.09 21.94 -28.19
C SER A 548 3.28 21.44 -29.39
N PHE A 549 2.03 21.02 -29.15
CA PHE A 549 1.15 20.50 -30.19
C PHE A 549 0.77 21.57 -31.23
N LEU A 550 0.56 22.81 -30.78
CA LEU A 550 0.29 23.95 -31.65
C LEU A 550 1.53 24.36 -32.45
N ILE A 551 2.70 24.47 -31.80
CA ILE A 551 3.97 24.80 -32.46
C ILE A 551 4.29 23.79 -33.57
N THR A 552 4.08 22.50 -33.31
CA THR A 552 4.48 21.41 -34.24
C THR A 552 3.44 21.09 -35.31
N ARG A 553 2.36 21.87 -35.43
CA ARG A 553 1.40 21.74 -36.53
C ARG A 553 2.07 22.04 -37.89
N ARG A 554 1.44 21.60 -38.99
CA ARG A 554 2.00 21.78 -40.35
C ARG A 554 1.84 23.19 -40.92
N ASP A 555 0.89 23.96 -40.38
CA ASP A 555 0.53 25.30 -40.84
C ASP A 555 1.28 26.42 -40.10
N THR A 556 2.13 26.08 -39.12
CA THR A 556 2.91 27.05 -38.35
C THR A 556 4.25 27.35 -39.02
N PHE A 557 4.35 28.58 -39.55
CA PHE A 557 5.56 29.12 -40.15
C PHE A 557 6.02 30.39 -39.43
N TYR A 558 7.33 30.54 -39.30
CA TYR A 558 7.97 31.69 -38.68
C TYR A 558 8.96 32.32 -39.66
N ASP A 559 8.98 33.64 -39.69
CA ASP A 559 10.06 34.40 -40.31
C ASP A 559 11.31 34.36 -39.42
N ARG A 560 12.44 34.83 -39.95
CA ARG A 560 13.72 34.80 -39.24
C ARG A 560 13.66 35.52 -37.89
N ALA A 561 12.98 36.66 -37.81
CA ALA A 561 12.90 37.46 -36.59
C ALA A 561 12.10 36.72 -35.51
N THR A 562 10.91 36.22 -35.84
CA THR A 562 10.08 35.48 -34.87
C THR A 562 10.75 34.16 -34.48
N PHE A 563 11.35 33.44 -35.42
CA PHE A 563 12.06 32.19 -35.13
C PHE A 563 13.22 32.41 -34.15
N SER A 564 14.03 33.45 -34.39
CA SER A 564 15.17 33.80 -33.51
C SER A 564 14.70 34.24 -32.12
N LEU A 565 13.60 35.00 -32.04
CA LEU A 565 13.00 35.41 -30.77
C LEU A 565 12.53 34.19 -29.95
N ILE A 566 11.86 33.23 -30.58
CA ILE A 566 11.40 32.01 -29.91
C ILE A 566 12.60 31.16 -29.46
N CYS A 567 13.67 31.09 -30.26
CA CYS A 567 14.91 30.43 -29.86
C CYS A 567 15.50 31.05 -28.58
N SER A 568 15.49 32.38 -28.44
CA SER A 568 15.91 33.07 -27.21
C SER A 568 15.07 32.72 -25.98
N TYR A 569 13.79 32.36 -26.15
CA TYR A 569 12.94 31.92 -25.05
C TYR A 569 13.39 30.60 -24.41
N MET A 570 14.09 29.72 -25.13
CA MET A 570 14.48 28.40 -24.62
C MET A 570 15.51 28.48 -23.49
N SER A 571 16.44 29.43 -23.56
CA SER A 571 17.65 29.49 -22.71
C SER A 571 17.92 30.88 -22.12
N ASP A 572 16.93 31.78 -22.12
CA ASP A 572 17.07 33.18 -21.67
C ASP A 572 18.19 33.92 -22.44
N ALA A 573 18.34 33.59 -23.74
CA ALA A 573 19.40 34.09 -24.63
C ALA A 573 20.85 33.79 -24.18
N MET A 574 21.05 32.78 -23.32
CA MET A 574 22.38 32.40 -22.83
C MET A 574 23.07 31.31 -23.66
N ASP A 575 22.30 30.46 -24.37
CA ASP A 575 22.86 29.39 -25.20
C ASP A 575 23.24 29.93 -26.59
N LEU A 576 24.37 29.46 -27.14
CA LEU A 576 24.71 29.65 -28.55
C LEU A 576 23.78 28.78 -29.42
N ILE A 577 23.24 29.35 -30.49
CA ILE A 577 22.26 28.70 -31.36
C ILE A 577 22.72 28.76 -32.82
N ASP A 578 22.83 27.59 -33.44
CA ASP A 578 23.04 27.42 -34.87
C ASP A 578 21.68 27.40 -35.57
N LEU A 579 21.35 28.46 -36.30
CA LEU A 579 20.08 28.54 -37.02
C LEU A 579 20.05 27.50 -38.16
N PRO A 580 19.02 26.62 -38.23
CA PRO A 580 18.90 25.67 -39.31
C PRO A 580 18.54 26.38 -40.62
N THR A 581 18.80 25.73 -41.76
CA THR A 581 18.34 26.23 -43.06
C THR A 581 16.81 26.33 -43.08
N PRO A 582 16.21 27.43 -43.59
CA PRO A 582 14.76 27.55 -43.66
C PRO A 582 14.16 26.45 -44.55
N THR A 583 12.96 25.99 -44.20
CA THR A 583 12.27 24.95 -44.98
C THR A 583 11.79 25.48 -46.33
N LEU A 584 11.31 26.73 -46.36
CA LEU A 584 10.94 27.42 -47.59
C LEU A 584 11.97 28.52 -47.86
N LEU A 585 12.63 28.46 -49.02
CA LEU A 585 13.64 29.45 -49.45
C LEU A 585 13.04 30.53 -50.36
N LYS A 586 12.06 30.16 -51.20
CA LYS A 586 11.32 31.06 -52.09
C LYS A 586 9.83 30.74 -51.97
N PRO A 587 8.92 31.74 -51.98
CA PRO A 587 9.18 33.17 -52.19
C PRO A 587 9.76 33.92 -50.97
N VAL A 588 9.53 33.43 -49.75
CA VAL A 588 10.02 34.03 -48.49
C VAL A 588 10.70 32.96 -47.65
N GLU A 589 11.75 33.35 -46.92
CA GLU A 589 12.44 32.48 -45.96
C GLU A 589 11.54 32.19 -44.76
N LEU A 590 11.03 30.96 -44.68
CA LEU A 590 10.16 30.52 -43.59
C LEU A 590 10.68 29.23 -42.95
N TRP A 591 10.65 29.23 -41.63
CA TRP A 591 10.95 28.07 -40.79
C TRP A 591 9.65 27.45 -40.30
N THR A 592 9.62 26.12 -40.24
CA THR A 592 8.48 25.42 -39.65
C THR A 592 8.62 25.36 -38.13
N GLY A 593 7.51 25.25 -37.41
CA GLY A 593 7.57 25.05 -35.96
C GLY A 593 8.20 23.71 -35.54
N LYS A 594 8.28 22.73 -36.43
CA LYS A 594 9.06 21.49 -36.19
C LYS A 594 10.57 21.76 -36.09
N GLN A 595 11.10 22.72 -36.85
CA GLN A 595 12.52 23.10 -36.78
C GLN A 595 12.90 23.74 -35.44
N LEU A 596 11.96 24.35 -34.71
CA LEU A 596 12.21 24.83 -33.34
C LEU A 596 12.55 23.68 -32.40
N PHE A 597 11.92 22.51 -32.58
CA PHE A 597 12.25 21.32 -31.78
C PHE A 597 13.61 20.73 -32.13
N ASN A 598 14.10 20.91 -33.36
CA ASN A 598 15.46 20.55 -33.74
C ASN A 598 16.47 21.35 -32.91
N VAL A 599 16.27 22.67 -32.83
CA VAL A 599 17.09 23.59 -32.02
C VAL A 599 16.96 23.28 -30.52
N LEU A 600 15.75 22.97 -30.05
CA LEU A 600 15.50 22.63 -28.64
C LEU A 600 16.31 21.41 -28.19
N LEU A 601 16.36 20.38 -29.04
CA LEU A 601 17.11 19.14 -28.81
C LEU A 601 18.62 19.33 -28.99
N ARG A 602 18.99 20.05 -30.05
CA ARG A 602 20.39 20.28 -30.45
C ARG A 602 20.56 21.74 -30.89
N PRO A 603 20.87 22.66 -29.94
CA PRO A 603 20.96 24.09 -30.25
C PRO A 603 22.20 24.45 -31.06
N HIS A 604 23.32 23.73 -30.84
CA HIS A 604 24.57 23.97 -31.56
C HIS A 604 25.25 22.64 -31.92
N ALA A 605 26.12 22.67 -32.93
CA ALA A 605 26.76 21.48 -33.50
C ALA A 605 27.58 20.67 -32.47
N SER A 606 28.18 21.32 -31.46
CA SER A 606 28.94 20.64 -30.41
C SER A 606 28.09 19.90 -29.36
N VAL A 607 26.76 20.12 -29.31
CA VAL A 607 25.85 19.21 -28.58
C VAL A 607 25.75 17.89 -29.33
N ARG A 608 26.32 16.83 -28.76
CA ARG A 608 26.33 15.47 -29.34
C ARG A 608 25.09 14.65 -28.99
N VAL A 609 23.90 15.24 -29.12
CA VAL A 609 22.63 14.54 -28.94
C VAL A 609 22.09 14.21 -30.34
N TYR A 610 22.15 12.95 -30.74
CA TYR A 610 21.61 12.40 -31.99
C TYR A 610 20.46 11.43 -31.69
N LEU A 611 19.29 12.02 -31.50
CA LEU A 611 18.11 11.30 -31.05
C LEU A 611 17.39 10.66 -32.23
N ASN A 612 16.97 9.40 -32.05
CA ASN A 612 16.17 8.67 -33.01
C ASN A 612 14.95 8.05 -32.31
N LEU A 613 13.74 8.37 -32.76
CA LEU A 613 12.51 7.83 -32.18
C LEU A 613 11.34 7.76 -33.17
N THR A 614 10.46 6.79 -32.91
CA THR A 614 9.18 6.57 -33.58
C THR A 614 8.08 6.43 -32.54
N VAL A 615 7.06 7.28 -32.58
CA VAL A 615 5.92 7.24 -31.64
C VAL A 615 4.61 7.46 -32.37
N LYS A 616 3.59 6.66 -32.05
CA LYS A 616 2.21 6.87 -32.50
C LYS A 616 1.50 7.75 -31.47
N GLU A 617 1.07 8.95 -31.87
CA GLU A 617 0.34 9.88 -31.02
C GLU A 617 -1.16 9.56 -30.92
N ARG A 618 -1.86 10.23 -29.99
CA ARG A 618 -3.28 9.97 -29.73
C ARG A 618 -4.20 10.27 -30.92
N ASN A 619 -3.81 11.22 -31.78
CA ASN A 619 -4.54 11.61 -32.99
C ASN A 619 -4.20 10.72 -34.22
N TYR A 620 -3.35 9.69 -34.05
CA TYR A 620 -2.99 8.75 -35.10
C TYR A 620 -4.22 8.02 -35.66
N SER A 621 -4.30 7.95 -37.00
CA SER A 621 -5.41 7.34 -37.72
C SER A 621 -4.90 6.19 -38.58
N ARG A 622 -5.45 4.98 -38.36
CA ARG A 622 -5.11 3.74 -39.09
C ARG A 622 -5.70 3.64 -40.50
N LYS A 623 -6.29 4.71 -41.03
CA LYS A 623 -7.18 4.63 -42.22
C LYS A 623 -6.49 4.42 -43.56
N ILE A 624 -5.15 4.45 -43.64
CA ILE A 624 -4.43 4.26 -44.91
C ILE A 624 -3.76 2.89 -44.91
N ALA A 625 -4.53 1.88 -45.33
CA ALA A 625 -4.02 0.60 -45.80
C ALA A 625 -4.02 0.64 -47.33
N LYS A 626 -2.86 0.47 -47.97
CA LYS A 626 -2.81 0.20 -49.41
C LYS A 626 -2.98 -1.32 -49.57
N ARG A 627 -4.03 -1.78 -50.25
CA ARG A 627 -4.12 -3.21 -50.64
C ARG A 627 -3.19 -3.47 -51.80
N ILE A 628 -2.28 -4.43 -51.63
CA ILE A 628 -1.53 -5.03 -52.73
C ILE A 628 -1.85 -6.53 -52.70
N GLY A 629 -2.70 -6.99 -53.62
CA GLY A 629 -3.27 -8.34 -53.56
C GLY A 629 -4.14 -8.57 -52.31
N ASP A 630 -3.99 -9.73 -51.65
CA ASP A 630 -4.70 -10.09 -50.42
C ASP A 630 -4.11 -9.48 -49.12
N LYS A 631 -3.03 -8.69 -49.23
CA LYS A 631 -2.34 -8.10 -48.06
C LYS A 631 -2.60 -6.60 -47.97
N GLU A 632 -3.10 -6.18 -46.81
CA GLU A 632 -3.20 -4.79 -46.40
C GLU A 632 -1.84 -4.31 -45.87
N ILE A 633 -1.21 -3.35 -46.55
CA ILE A 633 0.06 -2.74 -46.13
C ILE A 633 -0.25 -1.39 -45.49
N GLU A 634 0.05 -1.26 -44.19
CA GLU A 634 -0.06 -0.02 -43.43
C GLU A 634 1.14 0.90 -43.73
N VAL A 635 0.90 2.11 -44.22
CA VAL A 635 1.96 3.13 -44.39
C VAL A 635 1.96 4.03 -43.15
N GLU A 636 2.74 3.65 -42.14
CA GLU A 636 2.68 4.27 -40.81
C GLU A 636 3.02 5.77 -40.81
N THR A 637 3.98 6.20 -41.64
CA THR A 637 4.51 7.58 -41.66
C THR A 637 3.59 8.60 -42.34
N MET A 638 2.63 8.16 -43.16
CA MET A 638 1.78 9.04 -43.98
C MET A 638 0.38 9.28 -43.37
N CYS A 639 0.31 9.42 -42.04
CA CYS A 639 -0.96 9.68 -41.35
C CYS A 639 -1.58 11.03 -41.77
N PRO A 640 -2.89 11.09 -42.13
CA PRO A 640 -3.56 12.35 -42.52
C PRO A 640 -3.53 13.42 -41.43
N ASN A 641 -3.66 13.00 -40.17
CA ASN A 641 -3.70 13.90 -39.01
C ASN A 641 -2.31 14.26 -38.48
N ASP A 642 -1.23 13.90 -39.17
CA ASP A 642 0.15 14.10 -38.68
C ASP A 642 0.38 13.48 -37.29
N GLY A 643 -0.18 12.29 -37.04
CA GLY A 643 -0.14 11.61 -35.74
C GLY A 643 0.96 10.56 -35.58
N PHE A 644 1.88 10.46 -36.55
CA PHE A 644 3.06 9.59 -36.46
C PHE A 644 4.29 10.46 -36.28
N VAL A 645 4.92 10.38 -35.11
CA VAL A 645 6.10 11.16 -34.77
C VAL A 645 7.35 10.40 -35.17
N TYR A 646 8.17 11.04 -36.01
CA TYR A 646 9.43 10.50 -36.47
C TYR A 646 10.55 11.53 -36.27
N ILE A 647 11.47 11.24 -35.35
CA ILE A 647 12.69 12.03 -35.15
C ILE A 647 13.87 11.21 -35.61
N ARG A 648 14.69 11.80 -36.48
CA ARG A 648 15.93 11.20 -36.97
C ARG A 648 17.07 12.17 -36.74
N ASN A 649 18.14 11.73 -36.08
CA ASN A 649 19.30 12.57 -35.74
C ASN A 649 18.95 13.91 -35.07
N SER A 650 17.99 13.89 -34.15
CA SER A 650 17.45 15.08 -33.46
C SER A 650 16.68 16.07 -34.34
N GLU A 651 16.28 15.65 -35.54
CA GLU A 651 15.41 16.42 -36.43
C GLU A 651 14.00 15.82 -36.46
N LEU A 652 12.98 16.64 -36.17
CA LEU A 652 11.57 16.25 -36.23
C LEU A 652 11.08 16.31 -37.68
N ILE A 653 10.95 15.15 -38.30
CA ILE A 653 10.58 15.03 -39.72
C ILE A 653 9.06 15.12 -39.91
N CYS A 654 8.29 14.32 -39.14
CA CYS A 654 6.84 14.34 -39.17
C CYS A 654 6.26 14.10 -37.77
N GLY A 655 4.97 14.45 -37.62
CA GLY A 655 4.24 14.29 -36.37
C GLY A 655 4.05 15.58 -35.57
N GLN A 656 2.90 15.68 -34.91
CA GLN A 656 2.63 16.67 -33.87
C GLN A 656 3.00 16.11 -32.50
N LEU A 657 3.64 16.91 -31.66
CA LEU A 657 4.13 16.46 -30.35
C LEU A 657 3.09 16.70 -29.27
N GLY A 658 2.51 15.63 -28.73
CA GLY A 658 1.53 15.64 -27.65
C GLY A 658 1.94 14.76 -26.46
N LYS A 659 0.94 14.24 -25.74
CA LYS A 659 1.13 13.46 -24.52
C LYS A 659 1.89 12.16 -24.75
N ALA A 660 1.72 11.46 -25.88
CA ALA A 660 2.42 10.19 -26.06
C ALA A 660 3.94 10.39 -26.21
N THR A 661 4.36 11.54 -26.73
CA THR A 661 5.77 11.86 -26.95
C THR A 661 6.41 12.59 -25.77
N LEU A 662 5.73 13.61 -25.21
CA LEU A 662 6.27 14.50 -24.18
C LEU A 662 5.66 14.28 -22.79
N GLY A 663 4.57 13.53 -22.70
CA GLY A 663 3.85 13.30 -21.46
C GLY A 663 4.37 12.09 -20.67
N ASN A 664 3.69 11.83 -19.57
CA ASN A 664 3.94 10.66 -18.72
C ASN A 664 3.30 9.39 -19.28
N GLY A 665 3.88 8.23 -18.91
CA GLY A 665 3.27 6.91 -19.14
C GLY A 665 3.63 6.22 -20.47
N ASN A 666 4.57 6.77 -21.25
CA ASN A 666 5.08 6.09 -22.44
C ASN A 666 6.60 5.86 -22.34
N LYS A 667 7.03 4.63 -22.57
CA LYS A 667 8.45 4.22 -22.59
C LYS A 667 9.17 4.62 -23.87
N ASP A 668 8.43 4.82 -24.96
CA ASP A 668 9.01 5.21 -26.26
C ASP A 668 9.01 6.74 -26.44
N GLY A 669 8.58 7.50 -25.42
CA GLY A 669 8.52 8.96 -25.45
C GLY A 669 9.90 9.63 -25.46
N LEU A 670 9.92 10.91 -25.83
CA LEU A 670 11.11 11.74 -26.01
C LEU A 670 12.04 11.72 -24.80
N TYR A 671 11.49 12.03 -23.62
CA TYR A 671 12.27 12.12 -22.39
C TYR A 671 12.83 10.78 -21.94
N SER A 672 12.10 9.68 -22.18
CA SER A 672 12.56 8.35 -21.85
C SER A 672 13.77 7.95 -22.69
N ILE A 673 13.74 8.29 -23.98
CA ILE A 673 14.85 8.00 -24.90
C ILE A 673 16.06 8.87 -24.56
N LEU A 674 15.86 10.17 -24.31
CA LEU A 674 16.95 11.07 -23.88
C LEU A 674 17.62 10.56 -22.60
N LEU A 675 16.83 10.17 -21.60
CA LEU A 675 17.34 9.62 -20.34
C LEU A 675 18.21 8.37 -20.56
N ARG A 676 17.73 7.42 -21.37
CA ARG A 676 18.39 6.12 -21.61
C ARG A 676 19.63 6.23 -22.50
N ASP A 677 19.62 7.19 -23.42
CA ASP A 677 20.66 7.29 -24.45
C ASP A 677 21.74 8.31 -24.12
N TYR A 678 21.37 9.38 -23.42
CA TYR A 678 22.20 10.56 -23.22
C TYR A 678 22.25 11.06 -21.78
N ASN A 679 21.73 10.30 -20.80
CA ASN A 679 21.64 10.59 -19.36
C ASN A 679 20.49 11.51 -18.91
N ALA A 680 20.31 11.57 -17.59
CA ALA A 680 19.28 12.38 -16.94
C ALA A 680 19.45 13.89 -17.13
N HIS A 681 20.70 14.37 -17.26
CA HIS A 681 20.98 15.78 -17.49
C HIS A 681 20.43 16.23 -18.85
N ALA A 682 20.66 15.46 -19.92
CA ALA A 682 20.12 15.77 -21.24
C ALA A 682 18.58 15.85 -21.25
N ALA A 683 17.91 14.90 -20.59
CA ALA A 683 16.46 14.91 -20.43
C ALA A 683 15.98 16.14 -19.63
N ALA A 684 16.62 16.44 -18.50
CA ALA A 684 16.27 17.59 -17.65
C ALA A 684 16.46 18.93 -18.38
N THR A 685 17.55 19.10 -19.12
CA THR A 685 17.80 20.32 -19.91
C THR A 685 16.75 20.49 -21.00
N CYS A 686 16.37 19.41 -21.69
CA CYS A 686 15.30 19.44 -22.68
C CYS A 686 13.94 19.84 -22.06
N MET A 687 13.61 19.32 -20.87
CA MET A 687 12.39 19.72 -20.14
C MET A 687 12.41 21.20 -19.76
N ASN A 688 13.54 21.69 -19.24
CA ASN A 688 13.69 23.10 -18.84
C ASN A 688 13.53 24.05 -20.03
N ARG A 689 14.16 23.73 -21.18
CA ARG A 689 14.04 24.52 -22.41
C ARG A 689 12.61 24.56 -22.92
N LEU A 690 11.92 23.41 -22.91
CA LEU A 690 10.53 23.33 -23.33
C LEU A 690 9.61 24.14 -22.40
N ALA A 691 9.78 24.02 -21.08
CA ALA A 691 8.95 24.75 -20.11
C ALA A 691 9.03 26.27 -20.33
N LYS A 692 10.25 26.82 -20.48
CA LYS A 692 10.46 28.25 -20.74
C LYS A 692 9.92 28.70 -22.09
N MET A 693 10.20 27.94 -23.15
CA MET A 693 9.71 28.23 -24.50
C MET A 693 8.19 28.23 -24.53
N SER A 694 7.56 27.17 -24.03
CA SER A 694 6.11 27.01 -24.05
C SER A 694 5.38 28.08 -23.23
N ALA A 695 5.86 28.41 -22.03
CA ALA A 695 5.24 29.42 -21.18
C ALA A 695 5.19 30.81 -21.85
N ARG A 696 6.27 31.20 -22.52
CA ARG A 696 6.35 32.49 -23.23
C ARG A 696 5.61 32.46 -24.56
N TRP A 697 5.74 31.37 -25.31
CA TRP A 697 5.12 31.22 -26.62
C TRP A 697 3.58 31.23 -26.52
N ILE A 698 3.00 30.46 -25.61
CA ILE A 698 1.54 30.37 -25.49
C ILE A 698 0.91 31.68 -25.02
N GLY A 699 1.61 32.43 -24.16
CA GLY A 699 1.18 33.76 -23.71
C GLY A 699 1.13 34.78 -24.85
N ASN A 700 2.06 34.70 -25.81
CA ASN A 700 2.08 35.59 -26.98
C ASN A 700 1.14 35.11 -28.11
N HIS A 701 1.02 33.80 -28.30
CA HIS A 701 0.13 33.23 -29.32
C HIS A 701 -1.35 33.43 -28.96
N GLY A 702 -1.70 33.32 -27.68
CA GLY A 702 -3.08 33.31 -27.21
C GLY A 702 -3.74 31.94 -27.45
N PHE A 703 -4.30 31.36 -26.39
CA PHE A 703 -5.12 30.16 -26.46
C PHE A 703 -6.24 30.29 -25.43
N SER A 704 -7.49 30.26 -25.89
CA SER A 704 -8.66 30.52 -25.04
C SER A 704 -9.78 29.56 -25.39
N ILE A 705 -10.65 29.30 -24.42
CA ILE A 705 -11.88 28.53 -24.57
C ILE A 705 -13.07 29.47 -24.43
N GLY A 706 -13.95 29.48 -25.43
CA GLY A 706 -15.18 30.27 -25.44
C GLY A 706 -16.43 29.44 -25.18
N ILE A 707 -17.58 30.11 -25.08
CA ILE A 707 -18.88 29.45 -25.08
C ILE A 707 -19.24 28.88 -26.47
N ASP A 708 -18.74 29.50 -27.53
CA ASP A 708 -18.95 29.09 -28.93
C ASP A 708 -18.29 27.72 -29.22
N ASP A 709 -17.17 27.42 -28.55
CA ASP A 709 -16.43 26.15 -28.68
C ASP A 709 -17.24 24.93 -28.20
N VAL A 710 -18.26 25.18 -27.38
CA VAL A 710 -19.11 24.15 -26.74
C VAL A 710 -20.57 24.26 -27.19
N GLN A 711 -20.87 25.18 -28.11
CA GLN A 711 -22.21 25.32 -28.68
C GLN A 711 -22.47 24.19 -29.71
N PRO A 712 -23.55 23.41 -29.55
CA PRO A 712 -23.89 22.38 -30.52
C PRO A 712 -24.40 23.00 -31.82
N GLY A 713 -23.85 22.54 -32.95
CA GLY A 713 -24.35 22.91 -34.27
C GLY A 713 -25.76 22.34 -34.55
N LYS A 714 -26.47 22.91 -35.52
CA LYS A 714 -27.83 22.47 -35.89
C LYS A 714 -27.87 21.00 -36.29
N ARG A 715 -26.90 20.57 -37.10
CA ARG A 715 -26.76 19.18 -37.54
C ARG A 715 -26.60 18.21 -36.37
N LEU A 716 -25.81 18.58 -35.35
CA LEU A 716 -25.67 17.78 -34.15
C LEU A 716 -26.99 17.65 -33.39
N ASN A 717 -27.73 18.75 -33.22
CA ASN A 717 -29.01 18.76 -32.51
C ASN A 717 -30.06 17.91 -33.23
N ASP A 718 -30.16 18.00 -34.55
CA ASP A 718 -31.07 17.20 -35.36
C ASP A 718 -30.70 15.71 -35.28
N ALA A 719 -29.42 15.39 -35.47
CA ALA A 719 -28.92 14.01 -35.37
C ALA A 719 -29.13 13.43 -33.96
N LYS A 720 -28.91 14.24 -32.92
CA LYS A 720 -29.18 13.88 -31.52
C LYS A 720 -30.66 13.58 -31.31
N GLY A 721 -31.57 14.41 -31.80
CA GLY A 721 -33.02 14.22 -31.68
C GLY A 721 -33.49 12.92 -32.33
N VAL A 722 -32.99 12.63 -33.54
CA VAL A 722 -33.28 11.37 -34.25
C VAL A 722 -32.72 10.17 -33.49
N THR A 723 -31.48 10.24 -33.01
CA THR A 723 -30.83 9.14 -32.27
C THR A 723 -31.53 8.86 -30.94
N LEU A 724 -31.92 9.89 -30.20
CA LEU A 724 -32.64 9.74 -28.92
C LEU A 724 -34.03 9.13 -29.13
N SER A 725 -34.84 9.70 -30.03
CA SER A 725 -36.21 9.22 -30.27
C SER A 725 -36.24 7.78 -30.77
N GLY A 726 -35.33 7.41 -31.68
CA GLY A 726 -35.20 6.03 -32.17
C GLY A 726 -34.82 5.03 -31.08
N ASN A 727 -33.87 5.37 -30.21
CA ASN A 727 -33.42 4.46 -29.15
C ASN A 727 -34.34 4.43 -27.92
N TYR A 728 -35.08 5.51 -27.63
CA TYR A 728 -36.10 5.51 -26.59
C TYR A 728 -37.25 4.59 -26.96
N LYS A 729 -37.71 4.60 -28.22
CA LYS A 729 -38.71 3.65 -28.72
C LYS A 729 -38.28 2.20 -28.51
N LYS A 730 -37.01 1.87 -28.80
CA LYS A 730 -36.45 0.53 -28.53
C LYS A 730 -36.48 0.17 -27.04
N CYS A 731 -36.21 1.13 -26.15
CA CYS A 731 -36.30 0.90 -24.71
C CYS A 731 -37.75 0.65 -24.28
N ASP A 732 -38.69 1.43 -24.80
CA ASP A 732 -40.11 1.29 -24.49
C ASP A 732 -40.69 -0.04 -25.00
N GLU A 733 -40.29 -0.49 -26.20
CA GLU A 733 -40.61 -1.82 -26.73
C GLU A 733 -40.10 -2.94 -25.81
N GLN A 734 -38.86 -2.84 -25.31
CA GLN A 734 -38.31 -3.82 -24.36
C GLN A 734 -39.04 -3.81 -23.02
N ILE A 735 -39.45 -2.63 -22.53
CA ILE A 735 -40.24 -2.50 -21.30
C ILE A 735 -41.64 -3.11 -21.50
N GLN A 736 -42.25 -2.92 -22.67
CA GLN A 736 -43.53 -3.53 -23.00
C GLN A 736 -43.42 -5.06 -23.05
N MET A 737 -42.41 -5.61 -23.75
CA MET A 737 -42.15 -7.05 -23.77
C MET A 737 -41.91 -7.62 -22.36
N PHE A 738 -41.25 -6.86 -21.48
CA PHE A 738 -41.08 -7.24 -20.08
C PHE A 738 -42.41 -7.26 -19.33
N ASN A 739 -43.26 -6.24 -19.50
CA ASN A 739 -44.57 -6.17 -18.85
C ASN A 739 -45.52 -7.27 -19.35
N GLU A 740 -45.42 -7.67 -20.62
CA GLU A 740 -46.16 -8.79 -21.21
C GLU A 740 -45.56 -10.17 -20.88
N GLY A 741 -44.39 -10.23 -20.22
CA GLY A 741 -43.70 -11.49 -19.89
C GLY A 741 -43.05 -12.20 -21.09
N LYS A 742 -42.94 -11.55 -22.25
CA LYS A 742 -42.39 -12.11 -23.50
C LYS A 742 -40.89 -11.84 -23.69
N LEU A 743 -40.24 -11.17 -22.74
CA LEU A 743 -38.82 -10.82 -22.85
C LEU A 743 -37.92 -12.06 -22.82
N GLN A 744 -37.08 -12.22 -23.85
CA GLN A 744 -36.07 -13.28 -23.89
C GLN A 744 -34.98 -13.02 -22.85
N LEU A 745 -34.74 -13.99 -21.98
CA LEU A 745 -33.78 -13.90 -20.87
C LEU A 745 -32.35 -14.05 -21.36
N LYS A 746 -31.45 -13.17 -20.89
CA LYS A 746 -30.01 -13.37 -21.08
C LYS A 746 -29.53 -14.48 -20.14
N PRO A 747 -28.57 -15.34 -20.58
CA PRO A 747 -28.04 -16.41 -19.74
C PRO A 747 -27.51 -15.90 -18.39
N GLY A 748 -27.99 -16.49 -17.30
CA GLY A 748 -27.59 -16.15 -15.93
C GLY A 748 -28.27 -14.92 -15.32
N CYS A 749 -29.17 -14.24 -16.03
CA CYS A 749 -29.93 -13.10 -15.54
C CYS A 749 -31.40 -13.47 -15.30
N ASP A 750 -32.03 -12.85 -14.30
CA ASP A 750 -33.49 -12.84 -14.22
C ASP A 750 -34.11 -11.88 -15.27
N ALA A 751 -35.45 -11.86 -15.39
CA ALA A 751 -36.14 -11.01 -16.36
C ALA A 751 -35.86 -9.51 -16.15
N ALA A 752 -35.76 -9.06 -14.90
CA ALA A 752 -35.53 -7.66 -14.58
C ALA A 752 -34.07 -7.24 -14.85
N GLN A 753 -33.11 -8.10 -14.50
CA GLN A 753 -31.69 -7.93 -14.79
C GLN A 753 -31.42 -7.96 -16.28
N THR A 754 -32.09 -8.83 -17.03
CA THR A 754 -32.01 -8.87 -18.49
C THR A 754 -32.49 -7.55 -19.09
N LEU A 755 -33.63 -7.03 -18.64
CA LEU A 755 -34.14 -5.74 -19.06
C LEU A 755 -33.14 -4.62 -18.76
N GLU A 756 -32.61 -4.55 -17.54
CA GLU A 756 -31.64 -3.52 -17.15
C GLU A 756 -30.35 -3.60 -17.98
N ALA A 757 -29.85 -4.81 -18.28
CA ALA A 757 -28.67 -5.00 -19.12
C ALA A 757 -28.91 -4.53 -20.56
N ASN A 758 -30.05 -4.89 -21.15
CA ASN A 758 -30.42 -4.48 -22.51
C ASN A 758 -30.61 -2.97 -22.63
N ILE A 759 -31.34 -2.36 -21.68
CA ILE A 759 -31.54 -0.90 -21.66
C ILE A 759 -30.20 -0.19 -21.48
N THR A 760 -29.37 -0.62 -20.53
CA THR A 760 -28.06 0.01 -20.29
C THR A 760 -27.15 -0.08 -21.51
N GLU A 761 -27.18 -1.19 -22.25
CA GLU A 761 -26.45 -1.36 -23.50
C GLU A 761 -26.91 -0.36 -24.57
N VAL A 762 -28.23 -0.19 -24.75
CA VAL A 762 -28.81 0.77 -25.68
C VAL A 762 -28.44 2.21 -25.30
N LEU A 763 -28.56 2.57 -24.01
CA LEU A 763 -28.27 3.93 -23.53
C LEU A 763 -26.78 4.30 -23.64
N ASN A 764 -25.87 3.34 -23.45
CA ASN A 764 -24.44 3.56 -23.67
C ASN A 764 -24.13 3.79 -25.16
N LYS A 765 -24.78 3.07 -26.06
CA LYS A 765 -24.64 3.28 -27.52
C LYS A 765 -25.06 4.69 -27.95
N ILE A 766 -26.13 5.24 -27.36
CA ILE A 766 -26.58 6.63 -27.65
C ILE A 766 -25.43 7.61 -27.44
N ARG A 767 -24.75 7.55 -26.28
CA ARG A 767 -23.65 8.46 -25.95
C ARG A 767 -22.48 8.31 -26.92
N ASP A 768 -22.14 7.09 -27.29
CA ASP A 768 -21.02 6.82 -28.20
C ASP A 768 -21.32 7.28 -29.64
N GLU A 769 -22.55 7.13 -30.11
CA GLU A 769 -22.99 7.60 -31.43
C GLU A 769 -23.03 9.13 -31.50
N THR A 770 -23.69 9.78 -30.53
CA THR A 770 -23.75 11.24 -30.48
C THR A 770 -22.37 11.86 -30.28
N GLY A 771 -21.50 11.24 -29.48
CA GLY A 771 -20.12 11.66 -29.31
C GLY A 771 -19.30 11.57 -30.61
N LYS A 772 -19.45 10.50 -31.41
CA LYS A 772 -18.78 10.38 -32.72
C LYS A 772 -19.28 11.40 -33.74
N VAL A 773 -20.55 11.77 -33.69
CA VAL A 773 -21.08 12.85 -34.55
C VAL A 773 -20.50 14.20 -34.10
N CYS A 774 -20.56 14.49 -32.80
CA CYS A 774 -20.00 15.70 -32.20
C CYS A 774 -18.54 15.91 -32.60
N MET A 775 -17.67 14.92 -32.38
CA MET A 775 -16.24 15.03 -32.70
C MET A 775 -15.92 15.23 -34.18
N ARG A 776 -16.83 14.86 -35.10
CA ARG A 776 -16.67 15.08 -36.55
C ARG A 776 -17.13 16.47 -37.00
N GLU A 777 -18.04 17.07 -36.26
CA GLU A 777 -18.63 18.38 -36.59
C GLU A 777 -17.79 19.54 -36.06
N LEU A 778 -17.10 19.34 -34.93
CA LEU A 778 -16.25 20.38 -34.34
C LEU A 778 -15.13 20.80 -35.29
N HIS A 779 -14.95 22.11 -35.41
CA HIS A 779 -13.88 22.69 -36.20
C HIS A 779 -12.50 22.28 -35.63
N TRP A 780 -11.50 22.10 -36.50
CA TRP A 780 -10.15 21.66 -36.11
C TRP A 780 -9.38 22.66 -35.24
N ARG A 781 -9.80 23.94 -35.22
CA ARG A 781 -9.29 24.99 -34.30
C ARG A 781 -9.98 25.01 -32.93
N ASN A 782 -11.02 24.22 -32.73
CA ASN A 782 -11.77 24.22 -31.48
C ASN A 782 -10.85 23.87 -30.28
N SER A 783 -10.83 24.72 -29.25
CA SER A 783 -9.88 24.61 -28.14
C SER A 783 -10.02 23.31 -27.34
N PRO A 784 -11.22 22.88 -26.90
CA PRO A 784 -11.41 21.58 -26.25
C PRO A 784 -10.97 20.40 -27.11
N LEU A 785 -11.19 20.47 -28.43
CA LEU A 785 -10.78 19.41 -29.36
C LEU A 785 -9.25 19.29 -29.39
N ILE A 786 -8.55 20.41 -29.48
CA ILE A 786 -7.08 20.46 -29.44
C ILE A 786 -6.56 19.88 -28.12
N MET A 787 -7.13 20.29 -26.98
CA MET A 787 -6.72 19.79 -25.65
C MET A 787 -6.90 18.27 -25.50
N SER A 788 -7.99 17.73 -26.07
CA SER A 788 -8.26 16.29 -26.08
C SER A 788 -7.29 15.54 -27.00
N GLN A 789 -7.00 16.08 -28.19
CA GLN A 789 -6.08 15.49 -29.17
C GLN A 789 -4.63 15.49 -28.68
N CYS A 790 -4.13 16.61 -28.15
CA CYS A 790 -2.78 16.69 -27.58
C CYS A 790 -2.67 15.93 -26.26
N GLY A 791 -3.79 15.74 -25.55
CA GLY A 791 -3.86 15.05 -24.27
C GLY A 791 -3.44 15.88 -23.07
N SER A 792 -3.54 17.21 -23.15
CA SER A 792 -3.25 18.12 -22.04
C SER A 792 -4.24 17.94 -20.90
N LYS A 793 -5.53 18.22 -21.15
CA LYS A 793 -6.63 18.03 -20.21
C LYS A 793 -7.93 17.76 -20.96
N GLY A 794 -8.76 16.89 -20.37
CA GLY A 794 -10.02 16.47 -20.98
C GLY A 794 -9.89 15.24 -21.88
N SER A 795 -11.06 14.72 -22.28
CA SER A 795 -11.20 13.56 -23.16
C SER A 795 -12.33 13.80 -24.15
N ALA A 796 -12.40 12.98 -25.21
CA ALA A 796 -13.53 13.02 -26.14
C ALA A 796 -14.89 12.83 -25.45
N ILE A 797 -14.92 12.09 -24.32
CA ILE A 797 -16.13 11.91 -23.51
C ILE A 797 -16.53 13.23 -22.85
N ASN A 798 -15.58 13.97 -22.28
CA ASN A 798 -15.87 15.25 -21.60
C ASN A 798 -16.47 16.26 -22.60
N ILE A 799 -15.91 16.35 -23.81
CA ILE A 799 -16.44 17.20 -24.89
C ILE A 799 -17.85 16.77 -25.26
N SER A 800 -18.07 15.46 -25.45
CA SER A 800 -19.39 14.92 -25.76
C SER A 800 -20.43 15.23 -24.67
N GLN A 801 -20.04 15.25 -23.39
CA GLN A 801 -20.94 15.57 -22.28
C GLN A 801 -21.30 17.05 -22.22
N MET A 802 -20.34 17.92 -22.55
CA MET A 802 -20.57 19.36 -22.58
C MET A 802 -21.46 19.78 -23.75
N ILE A 803 -21.28 19.16 -24.92
CA ILE A 803 -21.92 19.60 -26.18
C ILE A 803 -23.14 18.74 -26.53
N ALA A 804 -22.98 17.41 -26.56
CA ALA A 804 -23.98 16.49 -27.10
C ALA A 804 -24.98 16.00 -26.03
N CYS A 805 -24.56 15.13 -25.11
CA CYS A 805 -25.38 14.65 -23.99
C CYS A 805 -24.52 14.08 -22.87
N VAL A 806 -24.96 14.24 -21.61
CA VAL A 806 -24.22 13.73 -20.44
C VAL A 806 -24.28 12.19 -20.36
N GLY A 807 -25.45 11.61 -20.66
CA GLY A 807 -25.67 10.16 -20.70
C GLY A 807 -26.17 9.55 -19.38
N GLN A 808 -26.14 8.21 -19.30
CA GLN A 808 -26.65 7.47 -18.13
C GLN A 808 -25.81 7.73 -16.87
N GLN A 809 -26.48 8.12 -15.78
CA GLN A 809 -25.87 8.20 -14.46
C GLN A 809 -26.03 6.86 -13.75
N SER A 810 -24.92 6.21 -13.44
CA SER A 810 -24.90 4.94 -12.72
C SER A 810 -24.59 5.16 -11.25
N VAL A 811 -25.33 4.49 -10.37
CA VAL A 811 -25.11 4.47 -8.93
C VAL A 811 -24.85 3.04 -8.48
N GLY A 812 -23.69 2.76 -7.87
CA GLY A 812 -23.32 1.40 -7.44
C GLY A 812 -23.25 0.39 -8.59
N GLY A 813 -22.86 0.85 -9.80
CA GLY A 813 -22.77 0.01 -11.01
C GLY A 813 -24.12 -0.35 -11.65
N ARG A 814 -25.24 0.24 -11.21
CA ARG A 814 -26.59 0.05 -11.77
C ARG A 814 -27.22 1.40 -12.11
N ARG A 815 -28.37 1.40 -12.81
CA ARG A 815 -29.20 2.60 -13.00
C ARG A 815 -29.78 3.05 -11.66
N ALA A 816 -30.28 4.30 -11.60
CA ALA A 816 -30.73 4.90 -10.34
C ALA A 816 -31.73 3.98 -9.60
N PRO A 817 -31.46 3.60 -8.33
CA PRO A 817 -32.35 2.74 -7.57
C PRO A 817 -33.66 3.47 -7.22
N ASN A 818 -34.66 2.70 -6.79
CA ASN A 818 -35.90 3.27 -6.28
C ASN A 818 -35.66 3.85 -4.87
N GLY A 819 -35.67 5.18 -4.77
CA GLY A 819 -35.61 5.88 -3.47
C GLY A 819 -36.97 5.96 -2.77
N PHE A 820 -38.06 5.75 -3.51
CA PHE A 820 -39.44 5.71 -3.03
C PHE A 820 -40.09 4.37 -3.39
N ILE A 821 -41.31 4.14 -2.87
CA ILE A 821 -42.09 2.93 -3.16
C ILE A 821 -42.28 2.77 -4.67
N ASP A 822 -41.63 1.74 -5.24
CA ASP A 822 -41.62 1.38 -6.67
C ASP A 822 -41.22 2.49 -7.66
N ARG A 823 -40.54 3.55 -7.22
CA ARG A 823 -40.08 4.63 -8.10
C ARG A 823 -38.83 5.32 -7.58
N SER A 824 -38.12 5.98 -8.48
CA SER A 824 -36.91 6.75 -8.17
C SER A 824 -37.23 8.10 -7.52
N LEU A 825 -38.19 8.86 -8.09
CA LEU A 825 -38.62 10.18 -7.64
C LEU A 825 -40.16 10.29 -7.69
N PRO A 826 -40.77 11.20 -6.89
CA PRO A 826 -42.22 11.40 -6.89
C PRO A 826 -42.79 11.92 -8.22
N HIS A 827 -41.95 12.55 -9.05
CA HIS A 827 -42.29 13.09 -10.37
C HIS A 827 -42.57 12.00 -11.43
N PHE A 828 -42.20 10.74 -11.16
CA PHE A 828 -42.44 9.63 -12.07
C PHE A 828 -43.55 8.71 -11.53
N HIS A 829 -44.26 8.05 -12.46
CA HIS A 829 -45.24 7.02 -12.12
C HIS A 829 -44.60 5.84 -11.39
N ARG A 830 -45.38 5.19 -10.53
CA ARG A 830 -44.96 3.96 -9.83
C ARG A 830 -44.70 2.85 -10.85
N GLY A 831 -43.65 2.07 -10.64
CA GLY A 831 -43.23 0.99 -11.52
C GLY A 831 -42.54 1.44 -12.81
N SER A 832 -42.36 2.75 -13.04
CA SER A 832 -41.74 3.25 -14.28
C SER A 832 -40.26 2.84 -14.39
N LYS A 833 -39.90 2.25 -15.54
CA LYS A 833 -38.54 1.80 -15.87
C LYS A 833 -37.91 2.56 -17.04
N THR A 834 -38.57 3.63 -17.49
CA THR A 834 -38.12 4.43 -18.65
C THR A 834 -36.73 5.03 -18.41
N PRO A 835 -35.97 5.36 -19.47
CA PRO A 835 -34.63 5.94 -19.35
C PRO A 835 -34.58 7.16 -18.41
N ALA A 836 -35.46 8.15 -18.61
CA ALA A 836 -35.53 9.37 -17.81
C ALA A 836 -35.86 9.10 -16.33
N ALA A 837 -36.78 8.17 -16.05
CA ALA A 837 -37.15 7.82 -14.69
C ALA A 837 -36.00 7.16 -13.89
N LYS A 838 -34.96 6.67 -14.55
CA LYS A 838 -33.85 5.94 -13.92
C LYS A 838 -32.49 6.59 -14.16
N GLY A 839 -32.48 7.90 -14.38
CA GLY A 839 -31.24 8.70 -14.37
C GLY A 839 -30.50 8.77 -15.70
N PHE A 840 -31.17 8.57 -16.84
CA PHE A 840 -30.59 8.96 -18.12
C PHE A 840 -30.73 10.48 -18.32
N VAL A 841 -29.59 11.15 -18.56
CA VAL A 841 -29.53 12.60 -18.79
C VAL A 841 -29.33 12.85 -20.29
N ALA A 842 -30.39 13.33 -20.94
CA ALA A 842 -30.40 13.57 -22.39
C ALA A 842 -29.80 14.94 -22.75
N ASN A 843 -29.90 15.89 -21.83
CA ASN A 843 -29.33 17.22 -21.98
C ASN A 843 -27.80 17.21 -21.84
N SER A 844 -27.15 18.21 -22.43
CA SER A 844 -25.73 18.48 -22.25
C SER A 844 -25.54 19.57 -21.18
N PHE A 845 -24.31 19.80 -20.74
CA PHE A 845 -24.04 20.92 -19.82
C PHE A 845 -24.31 22.28 -20.48
N TYR A 846 -24.14 22.39 -21.81
CA TYR A 846 -24.49 23.60 -22.56
C TYR A 846 -26.00 23.86 -22.59
N SER A 847 -26.81 22.83 -22.87
CA SER A 847 -28.27 23.01 -22.95
C SER A 847 -28.92 23.25 -21.59
N GLY A 848 -28.24 22.88 -20.50
CA GLY A 848 -28.75 22.92 -19.14
C GLY A 848 -29.53 21.66 -18.76
N LEU A 849 -29.39 21.24 -17.50
CA LEU A 849 -30.05 20.05 -16.97
C LEU A 849 -31.45 20.39 -16.43
N THR A 850 -32.42 19.51 -16.64
CA THR A 850 -33.71 19.60 -15.95
C THR A 850 -33.57 19.26 -14.46
N ALA A 851 -34.55 19.64 -13.63
CA ALA A 851 -34.49 19.40 -12.17
C ALA A 851 -34.30 17.91 -11.80
N THR A 852 -34.98 16.99 -12.51
CA THR A 852 -34.84 15.54 -12.27
C THR A 852 -33.48 15.01 -12.75
N GLU A 853 -33.00 15.45 -13.91
CA GLU A 853 -31.67 15.11 -14.42
C GLU A 853 -30.56 15.62 -13.51
N PHE A 854 -30.66 16.85 -13.02
CA PHE A 854 -29.72 17.46 -12.08
C PHE A 854 -29.61 16.64 -10.79
N PHE A 855 -30.76 16.19 -10.25
CA PHE A 855 -30.76 15.35 -9.06
C PHE A 855 -30.04 14.02 -9.30
N PHE A 856 -30.34 13.32 -10.40
CA PHE A 856 -29.65 12.07 -10.73
C PHE A 856 -28.16 12.25 -11.01
N HIS A 857 -27.77 13.34 -11.67
CA HIS A 857 -26.37 13.68 -11.86
C HIS A 857 -25.65 13.93 -10.53
N THR A 858 -26.30 14.66 -9.62
CA THR A 858 -25.77 14.92 -8.26
C THR A 858 -25.61 13.63 -7.47
N MET A 859 -26.54 12.66 -7.59
CA MET A 859 -26.40 11.34 -6.96
C MET A 859 -25.14 10.62 -7.43
N GLY A 860 -24.91 10.53 -8.75
CA GLY A 860 -23.71 9.91 -9.31
C GLY A 860 -22.43 10.65 -8.91
N GLY A 861 -22.45 11.98 -8.92
CA GLY A 861 -21.31 12.80 -8.47
C GLY A 861 -20.95 12.59 -7.00
N ARG A 862 -21.96 12.51 -6.12
CA ARG A 862 -21.75 12.31 -4.67
C ARG A 862 -21.15 10.95 -4.35
N GLU A 863 -21.51 9.90 -5.08
CA GLU A 863 -20.89 8.57 -4.92
C GLU A 863 -19.38 8.65 -5.19
N GLY A 864 -18.95 9.27 -6.29
CA GLY A 864 -17.53 9.44 -6.61
C GLY A 864 -16.75 10.24 -5.56
N LEU A 865 -17.37 11.28 -4.98
CA LEU A 865 -16.76 12.07 -3.90
C LEU A 865 -16.60 11.26 -2.60
N VAL A 866 -17.64 10.53 -2.20
CA VAL A 866 -17.61 9.70 -0.98
C VAL A 866 -16.60 8.55 -1.14
N ASP A 867 -16.55 7.95 -2.32
CA ASP A 867 -15.58 6.90 -2.65
C ASP A 867 -14.14 7.38 -2.46
N THR A 868 -13.83 8.60 -2.90
CA THR A 868 -12.50 9.20 -2.73
C THR A 868 -12.14 9.34 -1.24
N ALA A 869 -13.09 9.77 -0.40
CA ALA A 869 -12.87 9.94 1.04
C ALA A 869 -12.68 8.61 1.79
N VAL A 870 -13.55 7.63 1.56
CA VAL A 870 -13.52 6.34 2.28
C VAL A 870 -12.31 5.51 1.85
N LYS A 871 -12.06 5.42 0.54
CA LYS A 871 -11.09 4.48 -0.02
C LYS A 871 -9.64 4.92 0.23
N THR A 872 -9.39 6.21 0.45
CA THR A 872 -8.06 6.74 0.84
C THR A 872 -7.57 6.15 2.17
N ALA A 873 -8.45 6.00 3.16
CA ALA A 873 -8.09 5.43 4.45
C ALA A 873 -7.76 3.92 4.36
N GLU A 874 -8.53 3.17 3.58
CA GLU A 874 -8.35 1.72 3.41
C GLU A 874 -7.06 1.39 2.67
N THR A 875 -6.79 2.10 1.58
CA THR A 875 -5.57 1.93 0.76
C THR A 875 -4.32 2.32 1.53
N GLY A 876 -4.35 3.41 2.29
CA GLY A 876 -3.24 3.80 3.17
C GLY A 876 -2.95 2.75 4.26
N TYR A 877 -3.99 2.14 4.84
CA TYR A 877 -3.81 1.05 5.80
C TYR A 877 -3.23 -0.21 5.14
N MET A 878 -3.69 -0.56 3.94
CA MET A 878 -3.17 -1.69 3.17
C MET A 878 -1.69 -1.50 2.82
N SER A 879 -1.32 -0.34 2.25
CA SER A 879 0.06 0.00 1.90
C SER A 879 0.98 -0.08 3.12
N ARG A 880 0.57 0.48 4.28
CA ARG A 880 1.33 0.39 5.53
C ARG A 880 1.57 -1.06 5.98
N ARG A 881 0.59 -1.95 5.81
CA ARG A 881 0.74 -3.37 6.17
C ARG A 881 1.71 -4.09 5.25
N LEU A 882 1.68 -3.79 3.95
CA LEU A 882 2.62 -4.32 2.98
C LEU A 882 4.05 -3.88 3.29
N ILE A 883 4.27 -2.59 3.57
CA ILE A 883 5.59 -2.07 3.96
C ILE A 883 6.11 -2.82 5.18
N LYS A 884 5.29 -3.00 6.21
CA LYS A 884 5.73 -3.72 7.43
C LYS A 884 6.04 -5.20 7.22
N ALA A 885 5.54 -5.81 6.16
CA ALA A 885 5.87 -7.19 5.82
C ALA A 885 7.12 -7.31 4.94
N LEU A 886 7.45 -6.27 4.17
CA LEU A 886 8.48 -6.30 3.12
C LEU A 886 9.67 -5.36 3.37
N GLU A 887 9.65 -4.53 4.41
CA GLU A 887 10.69 -3.51 4.67
C GLU A 887 12.10 -4.10 4.86
N ASP A 888 12.19 -5.34 5.35
CA ASP A 888 13.46 -6.02 5.63
C ASP A 888 14.05 -6.74 4.41
N LEU A 889 13.36 -6.78 3.26
CA LEU A 889 13.83 -7.48 2.07
C LEU A 889 14.75 -6.59 1.24
N SER A 890 15.98 -7.07 1.06
CA SER A 890 17.01 -6.40 0.28
C SER A 890 17.81 -7.40 -0.56
N ILE A 891 18.47 -6.87 -1.59
CA ILE A 891 19.32 -7.64 -2.49
C ILE A 891 20.72 -7.65 -1.93
N HIS A 892 21.31 -8.83 -1.79
CA HIS A 892 22.69 -8.99 -1.32
C HIS A 892 23.68 -9.03 -2.49
N TYR A 893 24.97 -8.88 -2.20
CA TYR A 893 26.04 -8.87 -3.20
C TYR A 893 26.17 -10.18 -4.01
N ASP A 894 25.58 -11.27 -3.53
CA ASP A 894 25.48 -12.54 -4.24
C ASP A 894 24.21 -12.63 -5.12
N ASN A 895 23.56 -11.50 -5.38
CA ASN A 895 22.30 -11.36 -6.15
C ASN A 895 21.08 -12.07 -5.55
N THR A 896 21.17 -12.55 -4.31
CA THR A 896 20.04 -13.17 -3.60
C THR A 896 19.19 -12.11 -2.89
N CYS A 897 17.87 -12.33 -2.85
CA CYS A 897 16.96 -11.51 -2.04
C CYS A 897 16.75 -12.19 -0.69
N ARG A 898 17.15 -11.52 0.40
CA ARG A 898 17.04 -12.08 1.76
C ARG A 898 16.32 -11.12 2.70
N ASN A 899 15.78 -11.70 3.77
CA ASN A 899 15.23 -10.94 4.89
C ASN A 899 16.31 -10.59 5.94
N ALA A 900 15.95 -9.82 6.96
CA ALA A 900 16.86 -9.43 8.05
C ALA A 900 17.42 -10.62 8.86
N SER A 901 16.79 -11.80 8.81
CA SER A 901 17.31 -13.02 9.46
C SER A 901 18.31 -13.79 8.59
N GLY A 902 18.56 -13.33 7.35
CA GLY A 902 19.43 -13.99 6.38
C GLY A 902 18.76 -15.13 5.62
N CYS A 903 17.45 -15.34 5.78
CA CYS A 903 16.70 -16.33 5.01
C CYS A 903 16.51 -15.84 3.57
N ILE A 904 16.87 -16.68 2.60
CA ILE A 904 16.68 -16.43 1.17
C ILE A 904 15.19 -16.56 0.84
N VAL A 905 14.64 -15.51 0.21
CA VAL A 905 13.27 -15.50 -0.34
C VAL A 905 13.30 -15.81 -1.83
N GLN A 906 14.27 -15.25 -2.55
CA GLN A 906 14.53 -15.54 -3.96
C GLN A 906 16.04 -15.69 -4.18
N PHE A 907 16.45 -16.68 -4.97
CA PHE A 907 17.85 -16.87 -5.34
C PHE A 907 18.35 -15.80 -6.30
N ILE A 908 17.49 -15.39 -7.23
CA ILE A 908 17.70 -14.28 -8.15
C ILE A 908 16.42 -13.46 -8.11
N TYR A 909 16.54 -12.14 -8.03
CA TYR A 909 15.38 -11.26 -8.02
C TYR A 909 14.58 -11.41 -9.33
N GLY A 910 13.27 -11.68 -9.23
CA GLY A 910 12.40 -11.76 -10.41
C GLY A 910 12.71 -12.89 -11.40
N ASP A 911 13.54 -13.85 -11.02
CA ASP A 911 14.12 -14.90 -11.88
C ASP A 911 14.99 -14.39 -13.06
N ASP A 912 15.13 -13.08 -13.23
CA ASP A 912 15.93 -12.44 -14.28
C ASP A 912 17.04 -11.51 -13.76
N GLY A 913 17.01 -11.12 -12.49
CA GLY A 913 17.99 -10.25 -11.84
C GLY A 913 17.90 -8.79 -12.30
N MET A 914 16.79 -8.38 -12.91
CA MET A 914 16.67 -7.10 -13.60
C MET A 914 15.95 -6.03 -12.80
N ASP A 915 16.33 -4.76 -12.99
CA ASP A 915 15.67 -3.61 -12.36
C ASP A 915 14.42 -3.14 -13.15
N PRO A 916 13.21 -3.21 -12.57
CA PRO A 916 11.98 -2.79 -13.24
C PRO A 916 11.98 -1.33 -13.70
N ALA A 917 12.73 -0.44 -13.02
CA ALA A 917 12.80 0.97 -13.37
C ALA A 917 13.56 1.22 -14.70
N SER A 918 14.43 0.29 -15.07
CA SER A 918 15.35 0.42 -16.21
C SER A 918 14.88 -0.33 -17.46
N MET A 919 13.70 -0.97 -17.42
CA MET A 919 13.15 -1.77 -18.53
C MET A 919 12.65 -0.93 -19.71
N GLU A 920 13.13 -1.20 -20.92
CA GLU A 920 12.81 -0.43 -22.14
C GLU A 920 11.62 -0.97 -22.92
N GLY A 921 11.53 -2.30 -23.05
CA GLY A 921 10.59 -2.96 -23.95
C GLY A 921 9.16 -3.02 -23.42
N LYS A 922 8.24 -3.32 -24.35
CA LYS A 922 6.85 -3.67 -24.02
C LYS A 922 6.83 -4.95 -23.17
N SER A 923 5.85 -5.09 -22.29
CA SER A 923 5.71 -6.27 -21.42
C SER A 923 6.89 -6.57 -20.49
N GLY A 924 7.78 -5.59 -20.24
CA GLY A 924 8.89 -5.75 -19.29
C GLY A 924 10.18 -6.30 -19.90
N PHE A 925 10.31 -6.38 -21.23
CA PHE A 925 11.59 -6.75 -21.84
C PHE A 925 12.68 -5.70 -21.55
N PRO A 926 13.95 -6.12 -21.35
CA PRO A 926 15.02 -5.19 -21.00
C PRO A 926 15.36 -4.23 -22.14
N LEU A 927 15.35 -4.65 -23.41
CA LEU A 927 15.73 -3.83 -24.56
C LEU A 927 14.61 -3.73 -25.60
N ASN A 928 14.63 -2.63 -26.37
CA ASN A 928 13.86 -2.48 -27.60
C ASN A 928 14.83 -2.57 -28.81
N PHE A 929 14.90 -3.75 -29.44
CA PHE A 929 15.88 -4.03 -30.50
C PHE A 929 15.67 -3.20 -31.77
N ASP A 930 14.41 -3.01 -32.21
CA ASP A 930 14.08 -2.21 -33.40
C ASP A 930 14.62 -0.78 -33.28
N ARG A 931 14.39 -0.14 -32.14
CA ARG A 931 14.88 1.21 -31.85
C ARG A 931 16.40 1.27 -31.77
N LEU A 932 17.03 0.29 -31.13
CA LEU A 932 18.49 0.24 -31.01
C LEU A 932 19.14 0.08 -32.38
N LEU A 933 18.59 -0.76 -33.25
CA LEU A 933 19.06 -0.92 -34.61
C LEU A 933 18.89 0.38 -35.41
N MET A 934 17.75 1.07 -35.27
CA MET A 934 17.52 2.39 -35.87
C MET A 934 18.57 3.40 -35.43
N LYS A 935 18.87 3.47 -34.13
CA LYS A 935 19.93 4.34 -33.58
C LYS A 935 21.29 4.01 -34.19
N VAL A 936 21.65 2.73 -34.28
CA VAL A 936 22.95 2.31 -34.81
C VAL A 936 23.07 2.66 -36.29
N LYS A 937 22.05 2.38 -37.10
CA LYS A 937 22.00 2.78 -38.52
C LYS A 937 22.12 4.29 -38.70
N ALA A 938 21.59 5.08 -37.78
CA ALA A 938 21.68 6.54 -37.82
C ALA A 938 23.06 7.07 -37.36
N THR A 939 23.68 6.44 -36.36
CA THR A 939 24.97 6.85 -35.78
C THR A 939 26.16 6.38 -36.61
N CYS A 940 26.03 5.24 -37.28
CA CYS A 940 27.03 4.64 -38.16
C CYS A 940 26.44 4.48 -39.56
N PRO A 941 26.30 5.58 -40.34
CA PRO A 941 25.83 5.48 -41.71
C PRO A 941 26.83 4.66 -42.56
N PRO A 942 26.35 3.91 -43.57
CA PRO A 942 27.17 3.05 -44.41
C PRO A 942 27.93 3.86 -45.47
N VAL A 943 28.75 4.82 -45.04
CA VAL A 943 29.64 5.57 -45.93
C VAL A 943 30.88 4.69 -46.17
N ASP A 944 31.11 4.29 -47.41
CA ASP A 944 32.25 3.49 -47.90
C ASP A 944 32.35 2.03 -47.39
N GLN A 945 31.27 1.44 -46.85
CA GLN A 945 31.27 0.07 -46.30
C GLN A 945 30.39 -0.90 -47.10
N LYS A 946 30.89 -2.13 -47.31
CA LYS A 946 30.12 -3.22 -47.93
C LYS A 946 29.09 -3.78 -46.95
N TYR A 947 27.90 -4.09 -47.46
CA TYR A 947 26.82 -4.73 -46.70
C TYR A 947 27.10 -6.22 -46.52
N LEU A 948 26.66 -6.79 -45.40
CA LEU A 948 26.83 -8.21 -45.12
C LEU A 948 25.85 -9.06 -45.97
N PRO A 949 26.30 -10.22 -46.47
CA PRO A 949 25.39 -11.21 -47.05
C PRO A 949 24.51 -11.82 -45.95
N ALA A 950 23.27 -12.20 -46.31
CA ALA A 950 22.25 -12.65 -45.35
C ALA A 950 22.70 -13.86 -44.49
N ASP A 951 23.57 -14.72 -45.02
CA ASP A 951 24.04 -15.92 -44.32
C ASP A 951 25.25 -15.67 -43.40
N ALA A 952 25.93 -14.53 -43.51
CA ALA A 952 27.02 -14.15 -42.61
C ALA A 952 26.51 -13.56 -41.28
N ILE A 953 25.27 -13.02 -41.24
CA ILE A 953 24.70 -12.36 -40.05
C ILE A 953 24.70 -13.29 -38.81
N PRO A 954 24.29 -14.56 -38.88
CA PRO A 954 24.28 -15.46 -37.71
C PRO A 954 25.69 -15.86 -37.24
N GLN A 955 26.63 -16.04 -38.17
CA GLN A 955 28.02 -16.41 -37.83
C GLN A 955 28.70 -15.28 -37.05
N MET A 956 28.58 -14.06 -37.55
CA MET A 956 29.11 -12.87 -36.89
C MET A 956 28.45 -12.61 -35.52
N LEU A 957 27.17 -12.94 -35.36
CA LEU A 957 26.51 -12.85 -34.06
C LEU A 957 27.20 -13.73 -33.03
N GLU A 958 27.48 -14.99 -33.36
CA GLU A 958 28.08 -15.96 -32.44
C GLU A 958 29.50 -15.52 -32.04
N GLU A 959 30.31 -15.06 -33.00
CA GLU A 959 31.63 -14.50 -32.75
C GLU A 959 31.60 -13.26 -31.83
N GLN A 960 30.70 -12.31 -32.12
CA GLN A 960 30.62 -11.06 -31.36
C GLN A 960 30.03 -11.24 -29.97
N VAL A 961 29.11 -12.19 -29.77
CA VAL A 961 28.58 -12.53 -28.44
C VAL A 961 29.68 -13.14 -27.58
N VAL A 962 30.48 -14.07 -28.11
CA VAL A 962 31.63 -14.64 -27.38
C VAL A 962 32.65 -13.56 -27.02
N LYS A 963 32.92 -12.64 -27.95
CA LYS A 963 33.86 -11.52 -27.74
C LYS A 963 33.40 -10.54 -26.65
N HIS A 964 32.10 -10.22 -26.60
CA HIS A 964 31.58 -9.17 -25.73
C HIS A 964 30.92 -9.67 -24.44
N ASP A 965 30.62 -10.97 -24.33
CA ASP A 965 30.14 -11.62 -23.10
C ASP A 965 31.01 -12.83 -22.69
N PRO A 966 32.31 -12.62 -22.38
CA PRO A 966 33.22 -13.72 -22.05
C PRO A 966 32.84 -14.45 -20.75
N ASP A 967 32.24 -13.73 -19.80
CA ASP A 967 31.86 -14.25 -18.48
C ASP A 967 30.48 -14.94 -18.47
N GLY A 968 29.76 -14.92 -19.59
CA GLY A 968 28.42 -15.51 -19.71
C GLY A 968 27.35 -14.84 -18.83
N VAL A 969 27.47 -13.53 -18.59
CA VAL A 969 26.55 -12.77 -17.72
C VAL A 969 25.18 -12.62 -18.37
N CYS A 970 25.10 -12.63 -19.71
CA CYS A 970 23.82 -12.58 -20.41
C CYS A 970 23.05 -13.89 -20.26
N SER A 971 21.76 -13.79 -19.91
CA SER A 971 20.90 -14.97 -19.81
C SER A 971 20.71 -15.66 -21.16
N GLU A 972 20.53 -16.98 -21.14
CA GLU A 972 20.26 -17.77 -22.35
C GLU A 972 18.97 -17.32 -23.06
N ALA A 973 17.96 -16.88 -22.29
CA ALA A 973 16.73 -16.31 -22.84
C ALA A 973 17.00 -15.02 -23.64
N PHE A 974 17.91 -14.16 -23.16
CA PHE A 974 18.31 -12.95 -23.87
C PHE A 974 19.06 -13.26 -25.17
N LYS A 975 20.04 -14.17 -25.11
CA LYS A 975 20.80 -14.61 -26.31
C LYS A 975 19.86 -15.20 -27.37
N LYS A 976 18.89 -16.03 -26.96
CA LYS A 976 17.86 -16.59 -27.84
C LYS A 976 16.98 -15.50 -28.46
N SER A 977 16.58 -14.49 -27.68
CA SER A 977 15.77 -13.36 -28.17
C SER A 977 16.53 -12.52 -29.20
N LEU A 978 17.81 -12.23 -28.94
CA LEU A 978 18.69 -11.50 -29.86
C LEU A 978 18.89 -12.27 -31.18
N LYS A 979 19.14 -13.59 -31.09
CA LYS A 979 19.26 -14.48 -32.26
C LYS A 979 17.96 -14.50 -33.07
N GLY A 980 16.80 -14.61 -32.40
CA GLY A 980 15.50 -14.57 -33.05
C GLY A 980 15.22 -13.25 -33.78
N PHE A 981 15.61 -12.11 -33.19
CA PHE A 981 15.48 -10.80 -33.82
C PHE A 981 16.32 -10.67 -35.09
N LEU A 982 17.59 -11.09 -35.04
CA LEU A 982 18.49 -11.03 -36.19
C LEU A 982 18.11 -12.03 -37.29
N GLU A 983 17.59 -13.21 -36.94
CA GLU A 983 17.03 -14.14 -37.92
C GLU A 983 15.81 -13.52 -38.63
N GLY A 984 14.99 -12.73 -37.92
CA GLY A 984 13.93 -11.93 -38.52
C GLY A 984 14.46 -10.92 -39.54
N GLN A 985 15.53 -10.19 -39.22
CA GLN A 985 16.17 -9.24 -40.15
C GLN A 985 16.76 -9.95 -41.38
N LYS A 986 17.38 -11.12 -41.18
CA LYS A 986 17.87 -11.98 -42.27
C LYS A 986 16.74 -12.44 -43.19
N ASN A 987 15.63 -12.90 -42.64
CA ASN A 987 14.48 -13.36 -43.41
C ASN A 987 13.86 -12.22 -44.23
N GLU A 988 13.77 -11.01 -43.66
CA GLU A 988 13.28 -9.84 -44.39
C GLU A 988 14.25 -9.43 -45.51
N LEU A 989 15.57 -9.47 -45.26
CA LEU A 989 16.57 -9.22 -46.31
C LEU A 989 16.46 -10.24 -47.44
N LYS A 990 16.33 -11.54 -47.13
CA LYS A 990 16.12 -12.60 -48.14
C LYS A 990 14.83 -12.39 -48.93
N ARG A 991 13.75 -11.99 -48.26
CA ARG A 991 12.47 -11.69 -48.91
C ARG A 991 12.56 -10.49 -49.86
N VAL A 992 13.22 -9.42 -49.45
CA VAL A 992 13.43 -8.24 -50.31
C VAL A 992 14.31 -8.59 -51.51
N LEU A 993 15.39 -9.34 -51.29
CA LEU A 993 16.23 -9.84 -52.38
C LEU A 993 15.44 -10.71 -53.37
N GLN A 994 14.62 -11.64 -52.88
CA GLN A 994 13.75 -12.48 -53.72
C GLN A 994 12.75 -11.68 -54.57
N LEU A 995 12.10 -10.68 -53.98
CA LEU A 995 11.16 -9.79 -54.67
C LEU A 995 11.85 -9.02 -55.80
N VAL A 996 13.11 -8.63 -55.59
CA VAL A 996 13.91 -7.86 -56.56
C VAL A 996 14.46 -8.76 -57.66
N SER A 997 14.90 -9.99 -57.33
CA SER A 997 15.43 -10.95 -58.30
C SER A 997 14.37 -11.56 -59.23
N ASN A 998 13.07 -11.45 -58.91
CA ASN A 998 11.97 -11.85 -59.81
C ASN A 998 11.69 -10.83 -60.93
N SER A 999 12.40 -9.69 -60.97
CA SER A 999 12.35 -8.74 -62.08
C SER A 999 13.36 -9.11 -63.16
N ALA A 1000 12.96 -9.04 -64.44
CA ALA A 1000 13.65 -9.67 -65.58
C ALA A 1000 15.06 -9.14 -65.95
N GLN A 1001 15.65 -8.22 -65.17
CA GLN A 1001 17.00 -7.69 -65.38
C GLN A 1001 17.76 -7.62 -64.04
N LYS A 1002 18.78 -8.47 -63.86
CA LYS A 1002 19.74 -8.35 -62.76
C LYS A 1002 20.64 -7.13 -62.99
N ASN A 1003 20.29 -6.02 -62.34
CA ASN A 1003 21.13 -4.82 -62.31
C ASN A 1003 21.77 -4.69 -60.91
N GLU A 1004 23.09 -4.47 -60.84
CA GLU A 1004 23.83 -4.17 -59.59
C GLU A 1004 23.15 -3.04 -58.77
N ILE A 1005 22.53 -2.09 -59.47
CA ILE A 1005 21.76 -0.98 -58.89
C ILE A 1005 20.58 -1.47 -58.03
N LEU A 1006 19.90 -2.54 -58.43
CA LEU A 1006 18.75 -3.08 -57.70
C LEU A 1006 19.18 -3.86 -56.45
N GLU A 1007 20.33 -4.53 -56.49
CA GLU A 1007 20.94 -5.14 -55.32
C GLU A 1007 21.39 -4.06 -54.32
N ASP A 1008 22.04 -2.99 -54.80
CA ASP A 1008 22.41 -1.83 -53.98
C ASP A 1008 21.20 -1.15 -53.32
N VAL A 1009 20.08 -1.02 -54.04
CA VAL A 1009 18.82 -0.50 -53.47
C VAL A 1009 18.26 -1.45 -52.42
N SER A 1010 18.31 -2.77 -52.65
CA SER A 1010 17.87 -3.80 -51.69
C SER A 1010 18.69 -3.73 -50.40
N HIS A 1011 20.00 -3.58 -50.54
CA HIS A 1011 20.92 -3.40 -49.42
C HIS A 1011 20.73 -2.05 -48.71
N LYS A 1012 20.37 -0.97 -49.42
CA LYS A 1012 20.01 0.31 -48.78
C LYS A 1012 18.69 0.24 -48.00
N ILE A 1013 17.74 -0.60 -48.41
CA ILE A 1013 16.44 -0.75 -47.74
C ILE A 1013 16.59 -1.57 -46.45
N CYS A 1014 17.16 -2.78 -46.52
CA CYS A 1014 17.19 -3.72 -45.39
C CYS A 1014 18.59 -4.15 -44.94
N GLY A 1015 19.64 -3.82 -45.69
CA GLY A 1015 21.00 -4.26 -45.40
C GLY A 1015 21.54 -3.74 -44.07
N ILE A 1016 22.50 -4.50 -43.52
CA ILE A 1016 23.24 -4.19 -42.30
C ILE A 1016 24.73 -4.31 -42.66
N THR A 1017 25.54 -3.32 -42.24
CA THR A 1017 27.00 -3.40 -42.39
C THR A 1017 27.64 -4.12 -41.22
N ASP A 1018 28.85 -4.60 -41.42
CA ASP A 1018 29.62 -5.30 -40.40
C ASP A 1018 29.81 -4.46 -39.13
N ARG A 1019 30.27 -3.22 -39.30
CA ARG A 1019 30.41 -2.25 -38.19
C ARG A 1019 29.08 -1.95 -37.49
N GLN A 1020 27.97 -1.88 -38.21
CA GLN A 1020 26.66 -1.66 -37.59
C GLN A 1020 26.27 -2.86 -36.72
N LEU A 1021 26.51 -4.08 -37.18
CA LEU A 1021 26.23 -5.29 -36.40
C LEU A 1021 27.10 -5.37 -35.14
N GLU A 1022 28.40 -5.10 -35.25
CA GLU A 1022 29.32 -5.06 -34.09
C GLU A 1022 28.86 -4.00 -33.06
N VAL A 1023 28.61 -2.77 -33.50
CA VAL A 1023 28.17 -1.69 -32.62
C VAL A 1023 26.82 -2.00 -31.98
N PHE A 1024 25.90 -2.61 -32.72
CA PHE A 1024 24.59 -3.03 -32.21
C PHE A 1024 24.73 -4.07 -31.09
N ILE A 1025 25.49 -5.15 -31.33
CA ILE A 1025 25.69 -6.22 -30.33
C ILE A 1025 26.38 -5.67 -29.09
N ARG A 1026 27.44 -4.85 -29.26
CA ARG A 1026 28.13 -4.19 -28.16
C ARG A 1026 27.20 -3.31 -27.32
N ILE A 1027 26.33 -2.52 -27.95
CA ILE A 1027 25.35 -1.68 -27.25
C ILE A 1027 24.31 -2.54 -26.54
N CYS A 1028 23.81 -3.61 -27.18
CA CYS A 1028 22.83 -4.51 -26.58
C CYS A 1028 23.38 -5.17 -25.31
N ILE A 1029 24.59 -5.74 -25.35
CA ILE A 1029 25.22 -6.39 -24.20
C ILE A 1029 25.54 -5.36 -23.10
N GLY A 1030 26.13 -4.22 -23.45
CA GLY A 1030 26.44 -3.16 -22.49
C GLY A 1030 25.19 -2.63 -21.77
N ARG A 1031 24.09 -2.40 -22.51
CA ARG A 1031 22.80 -1.96 -21.92
C ARG A 1031 22.08 -3.04 -21.14
N TYR A 1032 22.28 -4.32 -21.47
CA TYR A 1032 21.72 -5.42 -20.71
C TYR A 1032 22.39 -5.48 -19.32
N ARG A 1033 23.72 -5.39 -19.27
CA ARG A 1033 24.49 -5.39 -18.01
C ARG A 1033 24.14 -4.21 -17.10
N SER A 1034 23.93 -3.03 -17.67
CA SER A 1034 23.58 -1.83 -16.89
C SER A 1034 22.16 -1.88 -16.28
N LYS A 1035 21.36 -2.91 -16.58
CA LYS A 1035 19.98 -3.09 -16.08
C LYS A 1035 19.86 -4.12 -14.98
N VAL A 1036 20.96 -4.80 -14.66
CA VAL A 1036 21.02 -5.70 -13.51
C VAL A 1036 20.79 -4.87 -12.25
N ILE A 1037 19.97 -5.40 -11.36
CA ILE A 1037 19.60 -4.69 -10.14
C ILE A 1037 20.79 -4.57 -9.19
N GLU A 1038 20.96 -3.39 -8.60
CA GLU A 1038 22.09 -3.12 -7.70
C GLU A 1038 21.93 -3.78 -6.34
N ALA A 1039 23.02 -4.36 -5.82
CA ALA A 1039 23.07 -4.89 -4.45
C ALA A 1039 22.87 -3.77 -3.42
N GLY A 1040 22.18 -4.09 -2.32
CA GLY A 1040 21.77 -3.15 -1.29
C GLY A 1040 20.40 -2.50 -1.54
N THR A 1041 19.80 -2.69 -2.72
CA THR A 1041 18.48 -2.15 -3.04
C THR A 1041 17.41 -2.72 -2.10
N ALA A 1042 16.66 -1.84 -1.44
CA ALA A 1042 15.53 -2.18 -0.55
C ALA A 1042 14.28 -2.56 -1.37
N ILE A 1043 14.37 -3.66 -2.12
CA ILE A 1043 13.39 -4.04 -3.15
C ILE A 1043 12.02 -4.38 -2.58
N GLY A 1044 11.95 -4.88 -1.34
CA GLY A 1044 10.67 -5.16 -0.69
C GLY A 1044 9.87 -3.90 -0.36
N ALA A 1045 10.55 -2.83 0.07
CA ALA A 1045 9.90 -1.54 0.31
C ALA A 1045 9.40 -0.91 -1.00
N ILE A 1046 10.18 -1.00 -2.08
CA ILE A 1046 9.79 -0.55 -3.42
C ILE A 1046 8.57 -1.33 -3.90
N GLY A 1047 8.62 -2.67 -3.84
CA GLY A 1047 7.52 -3.54 -4.25
C GLY A 1047 6.23 -3.29 -3.45
N ALA A 1048 6.34 -3.07 -2.14
CA ALA A 1048 5.19 -2.73 -1.29
C ALA A 1048 4.48 -1.45 -1.76
N GLN A 1049 5.24 -0.42 -2.09
CA GLN A 1049 4.70 0.86 -2.57
C GLN A 1049 4.13 0.73 -3.99
N SER A 1050 4.82 0.01 -4.89
CA SER A 1050 4.37 -0.22 -6.27
C SER A 1050 3.06 -1.00 -6.37
N ILE A 1051 2.73 -1.82 -5.36
CA ILE A 1051 1.42 -2.49 -5.23
C ILE A 1051 0.39 -1.58 -4.52
N GLY A 1052 0.84 -0.85 -3.50
CA GLY A 1052 -0.03 0.01 -2.69
C GLY A 1052 -0.58 1.22 -3.44
N GLU A 1053 0.25 1.89 -4.24
CA GLU A 1053 -0.09 3.13 -4.96
C GLU A 1053 -1.21 2.92 -6.00
N PRO A 1054 -1.18 1.92 -6.90
CA PRO A 1054 -2.30 1.66 -7.81
C PRO A 1054 -3.60 1.30 -7.08
N GLY A 1055 -3.50 0.83 -5.84
CA GLY A 1055 -4.66 0.59 -4.98
C GLY A 1055 -5.54 1.83 -4.81
N THR A 1056 -4.98 3.04 -4.83
CA THR A 1056 -5.78 4.29 -4.77
C THR A 1056 -6.49 4.61 -6.09
N GLN A 1057 -6.03 4.07 -7.21
CA GLN A 1057 -6.56 4.32 -8.57
C GLN A 1057 -7.57 3.23 -9.01
N MET A 1058 -7.34 1.96 -8.65
CA MET A 1058 -8.20 0.81 -9.01
C MET A 1058 -9.57 0.80 -8.32
N THR A 1059 -9.75 1.68 -7.34
CA THR A 1059 -10.97 1.88 -6.54
C THR A 1059 -12.14 2.44 -7.34
N LEU A 1060 -11.89 3.11 -8.47
CA LEU A 1060 -12.92 3.76 -9.30
C LEU A 1060 -13.62 2.80 -10.28
N LYS A 1061 -13.07 1.60 -10.51
CA LYS A 1061 -13.58 0.61 -11.49
C LYS A 1061 -13.90 -0.74 -10.82
N THR A 1062 -14.65 -0.73 -9.72
CA THR A 1062 -14.91 -1.95 -8.92
C THR A 1062 -16.02 -2.84 -9.46
N PHE A 1063 -16.82 -2.39 -10.43
CA PHE A 1063 -17.92 -3.17 -11.00
C PHE A 1063 -17.69 -3.39 -12.50
N HIS A 1064 -17.03 -4.50 -12.83
CA HIS A 1064 -17.00 -5.03 -14.19
C HIS A 1064 -17.52 -6.46 -14.17
N PHE A 1065 -18.48 -6.73 -15.05
CA PHE A 1065 -18.91 -8.07 -15.39
C PHE A 1065 -17.79 -8.73 -16.22
N ALA A 1066 -17.41 -9.98 -15.93
CA ALA A 1066 -16.37 -10.70 -16.66
C ALA A 1066 -16.86 -11.18 -18.05
N GLY A 1067 -17.30 -10.23 -18.88
CA GLY A 1067 -17.87 -10.52 -20.19
C GLY A 1067 -19.26 -11.19 -20.16
N VAL A 1068 -19.72 -11.66 -19.00
CA VAL A 1068 -21.05 -12.26 -18.78
C VAL A 1068 -21.86 -11.34 -17.86
N ALA A 1069 -22.98 -10.80 -18.37
CA ALA A 1069 -23.75 -9.71 -17.76
C ALA A 1069 -24.34 -9.95 -16.35
N SER A 1070 -24.19 -11.16 -15.78
CA SER A 1070 -24.83 -11.58 -14.53
C SER A 1070 -23.91 -11.69 -13.31
N MET A 1071 -22.60 -11.92 -13.49
CA MET A 1071 -21.71 -12.26 -12.37
C MET A 1071 -20.92 -11.07 -11.84
N ASN A 1072 -21.28 -10.61 -10.64
CA ASN A 1072 -20.54 -9.59 -9.89
C ASN A 1072 -19.25 -10.20 -9.30
N ILE A 1073 -18.10 -9.92 -9.90
CA ILE A 1073 -16.80 -10.32 -9.37
C ILE A 1073 -16.28 -9.22 -8.44
N THR A 1074 -15.74 -9.60 -7.28
CA THR A 1074 -15.01 -8.64 -6.45
C THR A 1074 -13.70 -8.26 -7.12
N GLN A 1075 -13.59 -6.99 -7.52
CA GLN A 1075 -12.41 -6.42 -8.16
C GLN A 1075 -11.84 -5.26 -7.34
N GLY A 1076 -10.67 -4.78 -7.73
CA GLY A 1076 -10.00 -3.66 -7.07
C GLY A 1076 -9.47 -4.00 -5.68
N VAL A 1077 -9.54 -3.03 -4.77
CA VAL A 1077 -8.92 -3.10 -3.43
C VAL A 1077 -9.48 -4.23 -2.54
N PRO A 1078 -10.80 -4.50 -2.48
CA PRO A 1078 -11.33 -5.61 -1.70
C PRO A 1078 -10.70 -6.96 -2.09
N ARG A 1079 -10.53 -7.20 -3.39
CA ARG A 1079 -9.93 -8.43 -3.90
C ARG A 1079 -8.46 -8.57 -3.51
N ILE A 1080 -7.69 -7.48 -3.66
CA ILE A 1080 -6.29 -7.44 -3.24
C ILE A 1080 -6.16 -7.70 -1.74
N LYS A 1081 -7.07 -7.15 -0.93
CA LYS A 1081 -7.12 -7.38 0.52
C LYS A 1081 -7.42 -8.83 0.86
N GLU A 1082 -8.31 -9.51 0.13
CA GLU A 1082 -8.55 -10.95 0.30
C GLU A 1082 -7.29 -11.78 0.02
N ILE A 1083 -6.59 -11.47 -1.07
CA ILE A 1083 -5.36 -12.15 -1.49
C ILE A 1083 -4.24 -11.94 -0.47
N ILE A 1084 -3.95 -10.69 -0.08
CA ILE A 1084 -2.88 -10.37 0.88
C ILE A 1084 -3.17 -10.95 2.26
N ASN A 1085 -4.44 -10.99 2.69
CA ASN A 1085 -4.82 -11.58 3.98
C ASN A 1085 -4.83 -13.11 3.96
N ALA A 1086 -4.65 -13.74 2.80
CA ALA A 1086 -4.85 -15.18 2.59
C ALA A 1086 -6.18 -15.64 3.23
N ALA A 1087 -7.26 -14.91 2.94
CA ALA A 1087 -8.56 -15.14 3.55
C ALA A 1087 -9.09 -16.54 3.19
N LYS A 1088 -9.39 -17.37 4.20
CA LYS A 1088 -9.93 -18.73 3.99
C LYS A 1088 -11.31 -18.76 3.34
N LYS A 1089 -12.07 -17.67 3.48
CA LYS A 1089 -13.40 -17.49 2.89
C LYS A 1089 -13.37 -16.19 2.08
N ILE A 1090 -13.49 -16.32 0.77
CA ILE A 1090 -13.52 -15.18 -0.16
C ILE A 1090 -14.94 -14.93 -0.64
N SER A 1091 -15.22 -13.67 -0.98
CA SER A 1091 -16.44 -13.31 -1.69
C SER A 1091 -16.29 -13.70 -3.16
N THR A 1092 -17.28 -14.44 -3.69
CA THR A 1092 -17.35 -14.93 -5.08
C THR A 1092 -16.15 -15.76 -5.58
N PRO A 1093 -15.89 -16.95 -5.01
CA PRO A 1093 -14.93 -17.90 -5.58
C PRO A 1093 -15.44 -18.42 -6.94
N ILE A 1094 -14.66 -18.20 -7.99
CA ILE A 1094 -14.94 -18.70 -9.35
C ILE A 1094 -13.92 -19.78 -9.68
N ILE A 1095 -14.41 -20.87 -10.25
CA ILE A 1095 -13.60 -21.97 -10.78
C ILE A 1095 -13.87 -22.04 -12.28
N THR A 1096 -12.85 -21.80 -13.09
CA THR A 1096 -12.91 -22.03 -14.54
C THR A 1096 -12.48 -23.46 -14.80
N ALA A 1097 -13.39 -24.26 -15.37
CA ALA A 1097 -13.12 -25.64 -15.78
C ALA A 1097 -13.19 -25.73 -17.30
N GLU A 1098 -12.09 -26.17 -17.92
CA GLU A 1098 -12.05 -26.44 -19.36
C GLU A 1098 -12.70 -27.79 -19.63
N LEU A 1099 -13.58 -27.84 -20.65
CA LEU A 1099 -14.22 -29.08 -21.08
C LEU A 1099 -13.32 -29.78 -22.11
N GLU A 1100 -13.15 -31.09 -21.97
CA GLU A 1100 -12.42 -31.91 -22.95
C GLU A 1100 -13.11 -31.91 -24.33
N PHE A 1101 -14.44 -31.83 -24.33
CA PHE A 1101 -15.26 -31.75 -25.53
C PHE A 1101 -16.11 -30.46 -25.49
N ASP A 1102 -15.59 -29.38 -26.06
CA ASP A 1102 -16.22 -28.05 -26.09
C ASP A 1102 -17.26 -27.88 -27.21
N SER A 1103 -17.23 -28.74 -28.22
CA SER A 1103 -18.07 -28.65 -29.43
C SER A 1103 -19.53 -29.07 -29.21
N ASN A 1104 -19.84 -29.84 -28.15
CA ASN A 1104 -21.18 -30.37 -27.93
C ASN A 1104 -21.87 -29.76 -26.69
N VAL A 1105 -22.90 -28.94 -26.95
CA VAL A 1105 -23.71 -28.28 -25.91
C VAL A 1105 -24.40 -29.27 -24.97
N ASN A 1106 -24.77 -30.46 -25.44
CA ASN A 1106 -25.42 -31.46 -24.58
C ASN A 1106 -24.43 -32.04 -23.58
N ILE A 1107 -23.18 -32.28 -23.98
CA ILE A 1107 -22.12 -32.73 -23.06
C ILE A 1107 -21.84 -31.65 -22.02
N ALA A 1108 -21.78 -30.37 -22.44
CA ALA A 1108 -21.62 -29.25 -21.51
C ALA A 1108 -22.77 -29.16 -20.48
N ARG A 1109 -24.02 -29.37 -20.91
CA ARG A 1109 -25.19 -29.43 -20.00
C ARG A 1109 -25.13 -30.61 -19.04
N MET A 1110 -24.75 -31.79 -19.54
CA MET A 1110 -24.61 -33.00 -18.71
C MET A 1110 -23.52 -32.80 -17.63
N VAL A 1111 -22.36 -32.24 -18.00
CA VAL A 1111 -21.28 -31.95 -17.06
C VAL A 1111 -21.70 -30.88 -16.06
N LYS A 1112 -22.36 -29.80 -16.52
CA LYS A 1112 -22.94 -28.78 -15.65
C LYS A 1112 -23.90 -29.38 -14.61
N GLY A 1113 -24.85 -30.20 -15.05
CA GLY A 1113 -25.83 -30.85 -14.16
C GLY A 1113 -25.22 -31.84 -13.17
N ARG A 1114 -24.00 -32.34 -13.43
CA ARG A 1114 -23.24 -33.16 -12.47
C ARG A 1114 -22.54 -32.32 -11.40
N ILE A 1115 -22.12 -31.10 -11.71
CA ILE A 1115 -21.36 -30.22 -10.81
C ILE A 1115 -22.29 -29.34 -9.99
N GLU A 1116 -23.34 -28.81 -10.61
CA GLU A 1116 -24.30 -27.90 -10.01
C GLU A 1116 -25.09 -28.58 -8.89
N LYS A 1117 -25.30 -27.87 -7.78
CA LYS A 1117 -26.02 -28.38 -6.63
C LYS A 1117 -27.52 -28.42 -6.92
N THR A 1118 -28.07 -29.62 -7.08
CA THR A 1118 -29.52 -29.84 -7.19
C THR A 1118 -30.13 -30.23 -5.84
N VAL A 1119 -31.17 -29.49 -5.41
CA VAL A 1119 -31.92 -29.81 -4.18
C VAL A 1119 -33.23 -30.53 -4.48
N LEU A 1120 -33.75 -31.27 -3.50
CA LEU A 1120 -34.97 -32.08 -3.66
C LEU A 1120 -36.18 -31.24 -4.05
N GLY A 1121 -36.28 -30.02 -3.54
CA GLY A 1121 -37.34 -29.09 -3.93
C GLY A 1121 -37.35 -28.70 -5.42
N GLN A 1122 -36.23 -28.81 -6.13
CA GLN A 1122 -36.14 -28.49 -7.56
C GLN A 1122 -36.58 -29.65 -8.47
N VAL A 1123 -36.48 -30.89 -7.98
CA VAL A 1123 -36.78 -32.12 -8.74
C VAL A 1123 -38.05 -32.82 -8.25
N ALA A 1124 -38.61 -32.41 -7.11
CA ALA A 1124 -39.87 -32.95 -6.59
C ALA A 1124 -41.07 -32.21 -7.19
N LYS A 1125 -42.00 -32.97 -7.78
CA LYS A 1125 -43.32 -32.48 -8.21
C LYS A 1125 -44.18 -32.06 -7.02
N SER A 1126 -44.11 -32.82 -5.91
CA SER A 1126 -44.78 -32.44 -4.66
C SER A 1126 -44.20 -33.17 -3.43
N ILE A 1127 -44.27 -32.50 -2.28
CA ILE A 1127 -43.91 -33.05 -0.96
C ILE A 1127 -45.12 -32.83 -0.03
N LYS A 1128 -45.82 -33.89 0.32
CA LYS A 1128 -47.10 -33.83 1.04
C LYS A 1128 -47.03 -34.64 2.34
N ILE A 1129 -47.70 -34.15 3.38
CA ILE A 1129 -47.94 -34.94 4.60
C ILE A 1129 -49.20 -35.76 4.33
N VAL A 1130 -49.12 -37.07 4.52
CA VAL A 1130 -50.25 -37.99 4.42
C VAL A 1130 -50.48 -38.56 5.80
N MET A 1131 -51.66 -38.30 6.36
CA MET A 1131 -52.07 -38.82 7.67
C MET A 1131 -53.22 -39.80 7.45
N THR A 1132 -53.00 -41.05 7.78
CA THR A 1132 -54.04 -42.09 7.84
C THR A 1132 -54.31 -42.47 9.29
N SER A 1133 -55.39 -43.20 9.55
CA SER A 1133 -55.74 -43.67 10.91
C SER A 1133 -54.66 -44.55 11.57
N ARG A 1134 -53.72 -45.09 10.78
CA ARG A 1134 -52.66 -46.00 11.26
C ARG A 1134 -51.24 -45.44 11.12
N LEU A 1135 -51.00 -44.49 10.20
CA LEU A 1135 -49.65 -44.02 9.89
C LEU A 1135 -49.65 -42.57 9.41
N ALA A 1136 -48.67 -41.79 9.84
CA ALA A 1136 -48.44 -40.42 9.39
C ALA A 1136 -47.04 -40.30 8.80
N SER A 1137 -46.96 -39.93 7.52
CA SER A 1137 -45.71 -39.91 6.75
C SER A 1137 -45.64 -38.70 5.81
N VAL A 1138 -44.43 -38.42 5.33
CA VAL A 1138 -44.20 -37.43 4.27
C VAL A 1138 -43.98 -38.19 2.96
N VAL A 1139 -44.88 -38.00 2.00
CA VAL A 1139 -44.79 -38.60 0.66
C VAL A 1139 -44.17 -37.59 -0.31
N ILE A 1140 -43.11 -38.00 -0.98
CA ILE A 1140 -42.38 -37.23 -1.99
C ILE A 1140 -42.66 -37.85 -3.35
N SER A 1141 -43.05 -37.03 -4.33
CA SER A 1141 -43.20 -37.44 -5.73
C SER A 1141 -42.23 -36.65 -6.60
N LEU A 1142 -41.41 -37.35 -7.39
CA LEU A 1142 -40.40 -36.78 -8.29
C LEU A 1142 -41.02 -36.38 -9.64
N ASP A 1143 -40.45 -35.35 -10.26
CA ASP A 1143 -40.82 -34.86 -11.59
C ASP A 1143 -39.84 -35.42 -12.65
N MET A 1144 -40.19 -36.56 -13.24
CA MET A 1144 -39.30 -37.27 -14.16
C MET A 1144 -39.08 -36.54 -15.49
N GLU A 1145 -40.02 -35.71 -15.95
CA GLU A 1145 -39.88 -34.91 -17.17
C GLU A 1145 -38.77 -33.88 -16.99
N ARG A 1146 -38.83 -33.12 -15.88
CA ARG A 1146 -37.83 -32.11 -15.54
C ARG A 1146 -36.43 -32.70 -15.31
N ILE A 1147 -36.38 -33.91 -14.75
CA ILE A 1147 -35.13 -34.65 -14.52
C ILE A 1147 -34.50 -35.08 -15.86
N GLN A 1148 -35.30 -35.54 -16.83
CA GLN A 1148 -34.82 -35.91 -18.17
C GLN A 1148 -34.38 -34.70 -18.99
N ASP A 1149 -35.12 -33.60 -18.97
CA ASP A 1149 -34.76 -32.35 -19.66
C ASP A 1149 -33.44 -31.75 -19.17
N ALA A 1150 -33.19 -31.86 -17.86
CA ALA A 1150 -31.94 -31.44 -17.23
C ALA A 1150 -30.81 -32.48 -17.39
N GLN A 1151 -31.06 -33.61 -18.06
CA GLN A 1151 -30.13 -34.74 -18.23
C GLN A 1151 -29.57 -35.26 -16.90
N LEU A 1152 -30.39 -35.25 -15.85
CA LEU A 1152 -30.02 -35.71 -14.53
C LEU A 1152 -30.42 -37.19 -14.37
N HIS A 1153 -29.46 -38.07 -14.16
CA HIS A 1153 -29.75 -39.42 -13.66
C HIS A 1153 -30.08 -39.36 -12.15
N ILE A 1154 -31.34 -39.17 -11.78
CA ILE A 1154 -31.85 -39.18 -10.38
C ILE A 1154 -33.11 -40.05 -10.36
N ASP A 1155 -33.16 -41.03 -9.45
CA ASP A 1155 -34.33 -41.86 -9.17
C ASP A 1155 -34.68 -41.83 -7.67
N ALA A 1156 -35.77 -42.50 -7.27
CA ALA A 1156 -36.16 -42.58 -5.87
C ALA A 1156 -35.11 -43.26 -4.97
N ASN A 1157 -34.29 -44.17 -5.50
CA ASN A 1157 -33.24 -44.84 -4.71
C ASN A 1157 -32.11 -43.87 -4.37
N VAL A 1158 -31.65 -43.09 -5.34
CA VAL A 1158 -30.64 -42.03 -5.17
C VAL A 1158 -31.12 -40.97 -4.16
N VAL A 1159 -32.41 -40.61 -4.21
CA VAL A 1159 -33.02 -39.68 -3.24
C VAL A 1159 -33.04 -40.29 -1.83
N LYS A 1160 -33.40 -41.58 -1.69
CA LYS A 1160 -33.36 -42.29 -0.40
C LYS A 1160 -31.95 -42.25 0.20
N GLU A 1161 -30.93 -42.60 -0.58
CA GLU A 1161 -29.53 -42.55 -0.13
C GLU A 1161 -29.12 -41.13 0.29
N SER A 1162 -29.50 -40.12 -0.49
CA SER A 1162 -29.22 -38.72 -0.20
C SER A 1162 -29.86 -38.22 1.11
N ILE A 1163 -31.09 -38.65 1.39
CA ILE A 1163 -31.78 -38.35 2.65
C ILE A 1163 -31.05 -38.99 3.83
N LEU A 1164 -30.61 -40.25 3.69
CA LEU A 1164 -29.91 -40.98 4.75
C LEU A 1164 -28.51 -40.42 5.01
N GLN A 1165 -27.79 -39.97 3.97
CA GLN A 1165 -26.48 -39.35 4.09
C GLN A 1165 -26.53 -37.94 4.70
N THR A 1166 -27.72 -37.32 4.79
CA THR A 1166 -27.87 -35.95 5.32
C THR A 1166 -27.87 -35.96 6.86
N PRO A 1167 -26.80 -35.47 7.53
CA PRO A 1167 -26.62 -35.66 8.98
C PRO A 1167 -27.63 -34.88 9.84
N LYS A 1168 -28.27 -33.84 9.29
CA LYS A 1168 -29.26 -33.03 10.02
C LYS A 1168 -30.60 -33.74 10.23
N LEU A 1169 -30.93 -34.73 9.40
CA LEU A 1169 -32.23 -35.41 9.42
C LEU A 1169 -32.27 -36.58 10.43
N LYS A 1170 -31.12 -37.18 10.77
CA LYS A 1170 -31.00 -38.33 11.71
C LYS A 1170 -31.96 -39.49 11.40
N LEU A 1171 -32.37 -39.65 10.15
CA LEU A 1171 -33.23 -40.74 9.70
C LEU A 1171 -32.40 -42.01 9.51
N LYS A 1172 -32.97 -43.16 9.87
CA LYS A 1172 -32.40 -44.49 9.63
C LYS A 1172 -33.07 -45.10 8.41
N GLU A 1173 -32.48 -46.15 7.84
CA GLU A 1173 -32.98 -46.77 6.61
C GLU A 1173 -34.43 -47.26 6.73
N GLN A 1174 -34.82 -47.77 7.90
CA GLN A 1174 -36.19 -48.17 8.26
C GLN A 1174 -37.25 -47.05 8.17
N HIS A 1175 -36.82 -45.78 8.15
CA HIS A 1175 -37.71 -44.61 8.11
C HIS A 1175 -38.01 -44.12 6.69
N VAL A 1176 -37.32 -44.64 5.66
CA VAL A 1176 -37.50 -44.20 4.27
C VAL A 1176 -37.86 -45.40 3.39
N LYS A 1177 -39.11 -45.45 2.94
CA LYS A 1177 -39.61 -46.46 2.00
C LYS A 1177 -39.68 -45.90 0.58
N VAL A 1178 -39.13 -46.64 -0.38
CA VAL A 1178 -39.34 -46.37 -1.80
C VAL A 1178 -40.60 -47.10 -2.23
N LEU A 1179 -41.60 -46.35 -2.73
CA LEU A 1179 -42.88 -46.91 -3.18
C LEU A 1179 -42.86 -47.23 -4.68
N ASP A 1180 -42.16 -46.40 -5.45
CA ASP A 1180 -42.04 -46.48 -6.91
C ASP A 1180 -40.77 -45.70 -7.33
N VAL A 1181 -40.29 -45.89 -8.57
CA VAL A 1181 -39.15 -45.16 -9.15
C VAL A 1181 -39.30 -43.64 -9.02
N LYS A 1182 -40.55 -43.16 -8.99
CA LYS A 1182 -40.92 -41.74 -8.85
C LYS A 1182 -41.47 -41.33 -7.48
N LYS A 1183 -41.64 -42.25 -6.51
CA LYS A 1183 -42.29 -41.95 -5.22
C LYS A 1183 -41.59 -42.56 -4.02
N LEU A 1184 -41.51 -41.76 -2.96
CA LEU A 1184 -40.92 -42.17 -1.69
C LEU A 1184 -41.81 -41.74 -0.53
N GLU A 1185 -41.73 -42.49 0.57
CA GLU A 1185 -42.42 -42.25 1.81
C GLU A 1185 -41.41 -42.17 2.97
N VAL A 1186 -41.45 -41.09 3.73
CA VAL A 1186 -40.59 -40.86 4.90
C VAL A 1186 -41.44 -40.85 6.17
N VAL A 1187 -41.15 -41.76 7.08
CA VAL A 1187 -41.86 -41.95 8.35
C VAL A 1187 -41.01 -41.39 9.50
N PRO A 1188 -41.49 -40.42 10.29
CA PRO A 1188 -40.73 -39.83 11.39
C PRO A 1188 -40.53 -40.81 12.57
N PRO A 1189 -39.36 -40.81 13.23
CA PRO A 1189 -39.13 -41.55 14.46
C PRO A 1189 -39.60 -40.75 15.70
N ALA A 1190 -40.91 -40.51 15.83
CA ALA A 1190 -41.47 -39.67 16.89
C ALA A 1190 -42.50 -40.39 17.77
N ASP A 1191 -42.53 -40.04 19.06
CA ASP A 1191 -43.67 -40.30 19.96
C ASP A 1191 -44.93 -39.57 19.50
N ARG A 1192 -46.12 -40.13 19.79
CA ARG A 1192 -47.44 -39.58 19.39
C ARG A 1192 -47.64 -38.10 19.75
N SER A 1193 -47.01 -37.60 20.81
CA SER A 1193 -47.13 -36.20 21.26
C SER A 1193 -46.31 -35.20 20.44
N ARG A 1194 -45.27 -35.64 19.71
CA ARG A 1194 -44.37 -34.79 18.92
C ARG A 1194 -44.46 -35.00 17.41
N ILE A 1195 -45.22 -36.01 16.97
CA ILE A 1195 -45.29 -36.44 15.57
C ILE A 1195 -45.73 -35.32 14.60
N HIS A 1196 -46.67 -34.47 15.00
CA HIS A 1196 -47.13 -33.34 14.18
C HIS A 1196 -46.02 -32.30 13.93
N PHE A 1197 -45.26 -31.96 14.98
CA PHE A 1197 -44.15 -31.02 14.90
C PHE A 1197 -42.99 -31.59 14.06
N GLU A 1198 -42.69 -32.88 14.21
CA GLU A 1198 -41.64 -33.54 13.41
C GLU A 1198 -42.03 -33.67 11.94
N LEU A 1199 -43.30 -33.97 11.61
CA LEU A 1199 -43.76 -34.02 10.21
C LEU A 1199 -43.66 -32.65 9.52
N HIS A 1200 -44.05 -31.57 10.20
CA HIS A 1200 -43.88 -30.21 9.68
C HIS A 1200 -42.40 -29.80 9.59
N SER A 1201 -41.56 -30.23 10.55
CA SER A 1201 -40.12 -30.02 10.49
C SER A 1201 -39.49 -30.74 9.29
N LEU A 1202 -39.82 -32.02 9.09
CA LEU A 1202 -39.37 -32.81 7.94
C LEU A 1202 -39.86 -32.23 6.62
N LYS A 1203 -41.12 -31.80 6.53
CA LYS A 1203 -41.66 -31.14 5.33
C LYS A 1203 -40.87 -29.89 4.94
N ASN A 1204 -40.35 -29.14 5.90
CA ASN A 1204 -39.54 -27.95 5.65
C ASN A 1204 -38.06 -28.28 5.36
N LEU A 1205 -37.54 -29.37 5.91
CA LEU A 1205 -36.14 -29.78 5.77
C LEU A 1205 -35.87 -30.61 4.50
N LEU A 1206 -36.80 -31.49 4.12
CA LEU A 1206 -36.67 -32.37 2.96
C LEU A 1206 -36.43 -31.63 1.63
N PRO A 1207 -37.10 -30.50 1.31
CA PRO A 1207 -36.83 -29.74 0.09
C PRO A 1207 -35.38 -29.23 -0.03
N LEU A 1208 -34.67 -29.07 1.09
CA LEU A 1208 -33.29 -28.56 1.15
C LEU A 1208 -32.24 -29.67 1.02
N VAL A 1209 -32.65 -30.94 1.00
CA VAL A 1209 -31.77 -32.10 0.83
C VAL A 1209 -31.13 -32.04 -0.57
N VAL A 1210 -29.82 -32.28 -0.64
CA VAL A 1210 -29.07 -32.34 -1.89
C VAL A 1210 -29.18 -33.77 -2.43
N VAL A 1211 -29.73 -33.93 -3.63
CA VAL A 1211 -30.18 -35.24 -4.15
C VAL A 1211 -29.16 -35.94 -5.04
N LYS A 1212 -28.14 -35.22 -5.50
CA LYS A 1212 -27.09 -35.75 -6.37
C LYS A 1212 -25.77 -35.10 -6.01
N HIS A 1213 -24.67 -35.83 -6.21
CA HIS A 1213 -23.27 -35.45 -5.91
C HIS A 1213 -22.75 -34.21 -6.69
N GLY A 1214 -23.53 -33.14 -6.80
CA GLY A 1214 -22.95 -31.82 -7.01
C GLY A 1214 -22.05 -31.51 -5.82
N THR A 1215 -20.87 -30.94 -6.06
CA THR A 1215 -20.00 -30.49 -4.98
C THR A 1215 -20.81 -29.62 -4.00
N PRO A 1216 -20.95 -29.97 -2.70
CA PRO A 1216 -21.86 -29.29 -1.78
C PRO A 1216 -21.55 -27.80 -1.56
N ASN A 1217 -20.37 -27.37 -2.01
CA ASN A 1217 -19.88 -25.99 -1.97
C ASN A 1217 -20.06 -25.23 -3.29
N CYS A 1218 -20.62 -25.84 -4.34
CA CYS A 1218 -20.98 -25.16 -5.58
C CYS A 1218 -22.38 -24.56 -5.46
N TYR A 1219 -22.49 -23.23 -5.61
CA TYR A 1219 -23.75 -22.50 -5.49
C TYR A 1219 -24.39 -22.18 -6.85
N GLY A 1220 -23.63 -22.28 -7.94
CA GLY A 1220 -24.06 -22.08 -9.34
C GLY A 1220 -22.91 -22.40 -10.30
N CYS A 1221 -23.24 -22.85 -11.52
CA CYS A 1221 -22.28 -23.27 -12.55
C CYS A 1221 -22.63 -22.69 -13.93
#